data_AF-A0A668A1B2-F1
#
_entry.id   AF-A0A668A1B2-F1
#
_cell.length_a   1.000
_cell.length_b   1.000
_cell.length_c   1.000
_cell.angle_alpha   90.00
_cell.angle_beta   90.00
_cell.angle_gamma   90.00
#
_symmetry.space_group_name_H-M   'P 1'
#
loop_
_entity.id
_entity.type
_entity.pdbx_description
1 polymer ?
#
loop_
_entity_poly.entity_id
_entity_poly.type
_entity_poly.pdbx_seq_one_letter_code
_entity_poly.pdbx_strand_id
1 'polypeptide(L)'
;MLCWGNAVDGQLGIGEEKNPVFEPRSCQAFSGRGLKEVACGGQHSLFLLHDGSVYTCGSNSCGQLGHSKTGTSPELVGALDTQKIAVVSCGRAHSMAVNEQGQVFAWGAGEGGQLGLGTAEEAVRIPRLIKKLCEHRISQVMCGNQHCIALSRDGQLFTWGQNSSGQLGLGKGEPSTLSPQPLKSLSGIPLAQITAGGDHSFALSLSGAVFGWGKNSAGQLGLNDEQDRAVPCHIKFLRSQKVVYISCGDEHTAALTKDGGLFTFGDGSQGQLGHDSTNNEPLPRRVQELMGSEVSQIACGRHHTLAFVPSSGVVYAFGCNSHGQLGTGMRGDTRSPFPVKSSLLTGNSHRTGDCLLPDIILLLSSTACWNASFLDQSDDGHFKTNPKIPGIDLNSVRMLFETLSKPAFSGLLEQATKSFESLLIPQLPCSPPDVEAMRIYLILSECPALQDSKNYISLTIPLAMAILRLDTNPSKVLDNWWCLVDGNVFSRLVEMYKSIVVFLLTGGKTLLIPVFHDSYISAALKLLEKLYKVNLKAQHVEYNHFYIPDITSLVDIQEDYLKWFLSKAEISSVTLCAYPFILNAQAKTTMLQTDAELQMQMAVSGANLHNVFMLLTLEPLLARNPFLVLHVRRDHLVSDALRELTIYSDVDLKKPLKVIFDGEEAVDAGGVTKEFFLLLLKELMDPVYGMFTHYTESNLLWFSDKCFVEHNWFNLIGIICGLAIYNSTVVDLHFPLVLYKKLLNVAPTLDDLKELSPTEGRSLQQLLDYDGDDVEETFCLNFAITRENYGLTEVKELIPGGENITVDKNNRKEFVEAYLRYVFTDSVSELYSAFSSGFLKVCGGKILSLFQPSELMAMVVGNNNYNWEEMEKNAVYKGEYTATHPTVRMFWEVFHEFPLEKKKQFLLFLTGSDRIPIHGMESLRIVIQSTSAEEHYLPVAHTCYNLLDMPRYQTKEILRRRLTQAVEQYEGFSLV
;
A
#
# COMPACT_ATOMS: atom_id res chain seq x y z
N MET A 1 -23.64 -1.73 -25.37
CA MET A 1 -24.49 -0.52 -25.37
C MET A 1 -25.87 -0.91 -25.89
N LEU A 2 -26.95 -0.46 -25.25
CA LEU A 2 -28.32 -0.64 -25.71
C LEU A 2 -28.88 0.69 -26.23
N CYS A 3 -29.62 0.66 -27.33
CA CYS A 3 -30.20 1.83 -27.99
C CYS A 3 -31.67 1.58 -28.34
N TRP A 4 -32.52 2.56 -28.06
CA TRP A 4 -33.94 2.58 -28.40
C TRP A 4 -34.44 4.02 -28.48
N GLY A 5 -35.64 4.22 -29.02
CA GLY A 5 -36.23 5.53 -29.23
C GLY A 5 -36.32 5.93 -30.70
N ASN A 6 -36.28 7.24 -30.96
CA ASN A 6 -36.41 7.78 -32.30
C ASN A 6 -35.15 7.50 -33.15
N ALA A 7 -35.31 6.92 -34.33
CA ALA A 7 -34.22 6.60 -35.25
C ALA A 7 -34.29 7.35 -36.60
N VAL A 8 -35.25 8.28 -36.76
CA VAL A 8 -35.55 8.93 -38.06
C VAL A 8 -34.33 9.63 -38.68
N ASP A 9 -33.48 10.24 -37.85
CA ASP A 9 -32.29 10.97 -38.29
C ASP A 9 -30.99 10.13 -38.13
N GLY A 10 -31.09 8.87 -37.70
CA GLY A 10 -29.95 8.01 -37.38
C GLY A 10 -29.35 8.22 -35.98
N GLN A 11 -30.02 8.98 -35.11
CA GLN A 11 -29.51 9.37 -33.79
C GLN A 11 -29.31 8.21 -32.79
N LEU A 12 -29.81 7.01 -33.09
CA LEU A 12 -29.54 5.79 -32.31
C LEU A 12 -28.20 5.12 -32.69
N GLY A 13 -27.66 5.39 -33.88
CA GLY A 13 -26.40 4.81 -34.35
C GLY A 13 -26.45 3.30 -34.61
N ILE A 14 -27.64 2.72 -34.84
CA ILE A 14 -27.83 1.27 -35.08
C ILE A 14 -27.93 0.90 -36.58
N GLY A 15 -27.55 1.80 -37.50
CA GLY A 15 -27.54 1.55 -38.95
C GLY A 15 -28.73 2.16 -39.69
N GLU A 16 -29.18 1.54 -40.79
CA GLU A 16 -30.21 2.08 -41.69
C GLU A 16 -31.67 2.03 -41.15
N GLU A 17 -31.88 1.57 -39.91
CA GLU A 17 -33.22 1.56 -39.29
C GLU A 17 -33.69 3.01 -39.06
N LYS A 18 -34.73 3.42 -39.81
CA LYS A 18 -35.35 4.75 -39.68
C LYS A 18 -36.61 4.74 -38.83
N ASN A 19 -37.13 3.58 -38.47
CA ASN A 19 -38.33 3.49 -37.65
C ASN A 19 -37.99 3.64 -36.16
N PRO A 20 -38.90 4.23 -35.36
CA PRO A 20 -38.73 4.27 -33.92
C PRO A 20 -38.61 2.86 -33.33
N VAL A 21 -37.64 2.68 -32.43
CA VAL A 21 -37.32 1.42 -31.79
C VAL A 21 -37.93 1.42 -30.39
N PHE A 22 -38.97 0.62 -30.17
CA PHE A 22 -39.70 0.58 -28.90
C PHE A 22 -39.09 -0.37 -27.86
N GLU A 23 -38.06 -1.13 -28.23
CA GLU A 23 -37.39 -2.10 -27.36
C GLU A 23 -35.88 -1.92 -27.43
N PRO A 24 -35.14 -2.01 -26.31
CA PRO A 24 -33.68 -1.91 -26.29
C PRO A 24 -33.03 -2.88 -27.29
N ARG A 25 -32.22 -2.34 -28.20
CA ARG A 25 -31.41 -3.12 -29.15
C ARG A 25 -29.93 -2.94 -28.86
N SER A 26 -29.14 -4.01 -28.99
CA SER A 26 -27.69 -3.92 -28.85
C SER A 26 -27.08 -3.18 -30.04
N CYS A 27 -26.33 -2.12 -29.77
CA CYS A 27 -25.51 -1.45 -30.76
C CYS A 27 -24.08 -1.99 -30.70
N GLN A 28 -23.63 -2.59 -31.79
CA GLN A 28 -22.31 -3.24 -31.90
C GLN A 28 -21.18 -2.28 -32.29
N ALA A 29 -21.47 -1.01 -32.59
CA ALA A 29 -20.50 -0.02 -33.09
C ALA A 29 -19.29 0.19 -32.16
N PHE A 30 -19.45 -0.05 -30.85
CA PHE A 30 -18.40 0.12 -29.84
C PHE A 30 -18.10 -1.15 -29.04
N SER A 31 -18.46 -2.33 -29.57
CA SER A 31 -18.21 -3.59 -28.89
C SER A 31 -16.70 -3.78 -28.64
N GLY A 32 -16.31 -3.96 -27.37
CA GLY A 32 -14.91 -4.07 -26.95
C GLY A 32 -14.09 -2.77 -26.92
N ARG A 33 -14.68 -1.60 -27.23
CA ARG A 33 -13.97 -0.31 -27.33
C ARG A 33 -14.10 0.62 -26.12
N GLY A 34 -14.77 0.17 -25.05
CA GLY A 34 -14.88 0.90 -23.78
C GLY A 34 -15.57 2.26 -23.90
N LEU A 35 -16.90 2.26 -23.95
CA LEU A 35 -17.71 3.49 -23.96
C LEU A 35 -17.73 4.14 -22.57
N LYS A 36 -17.34 5.42 -22.49
CA LYS A 36 -17.23 6.18 -21.25
C LYS A 36 -18.50 6.98 -20.95
N GLU A 37 -19.00 7.72 -21.92
CA GLU A 37 -20.14 8.65 -21.74
C GLU A 37 -20.94 8.79 -23.05
N VAL A 38 -22.25 9.05 -22.93
CA VAL A 38 -23.14 9.36 -24.05
C VAL A 38 -23.91 10.63 -23.73
N ALA A 39 -23.91 11.58 -24.67
CA ALA A 39 -24.72 12.79 -24.59
C ALA A 39 -25.74 12.82 -25.74
N CYS A 40 -27.01 12.99 -25.41
CA CYS A 40 -28.12 12.99 -26.37
C CYS A 40 -28.65 14.41 -26.57
N GLY A 41 -28.53 14.93 -27.80
CA GLY A 41 -29.13 16.20 -28.20
C GLY A 41 -30.54 16.04 -28.76
N GLY A 42 -31.05 17.09 -29.41
CA GLY A 42 -32.42 17.06 -29.96
C GLY A 42 -32.64 16.02 -31.05
N GLN A 43 -31.68 15.85 -31.96
CA GLN A 43 -31.73 14.92 -33.09
C GLN A 43 -30.35 14.28 -33.39
N HIS A 44 -29.42 14.31 -32.44
CA HIS A 44 -28.07 13.77 -32.62
C HIS A 44 -27.53 13.25 -31.29
N SER A 45 -26.52 12.39 -31.35
CA SER A 45 -25.91 11.77 -30.18
C SER A 45 -24.38 11.84 -30.28
N LEU A 46 -23.72 12.10 -29.15
CA LEU A 46 -22.27 12.07 -28.97
C LEU A 46 -21.91 10.85 -28.11
N PHE A 47 -20.87 10.14 -28.50
CA PHE A 47 -20.32 8.99 -27.79
C PHE A 47 -18.86 9.26 -27.50
N LEU A 48 -18.50 9.24 -26.22
CA LEU A 48 -17.12 9.40 -25.76
C LEU A 48 -16.57 8.03 -25.35
N LEU A 49 -15.45 7.62 -25.94
CA LEU A 49 -14.74 6.40 -25.55
C LEU A 49 -13.72 6.66 -24.44
N HIS A 50 -13.28 5.61 -23.74
CA HIS A 50 -12.26 5.70 -22.69
C HIS A 50 -10.89 6.17 -23.20
N ASP A 51 -10.60 5.99 -24.49
CA ASP A 51 -9.37 6.51 -25.13
C ASP A 51 -9.41 8.03 -25.38
N GLY A 52 -10.55 8.68 -25.15
CA GLY A 52 -10.77 10.11 -25.35
C GLY A 52 -11.28 10.49 -26.75
N SER A 53 -11.54 9.51 -27.62
CA SER A 53 -12.12 9.76 -28.95
C SER A 53 -13.63 10.01 -28.90
N VAL A 54 -14.10 10.91 -29.76
CA VAL A 54 -15.51 11.33 -29.82
C VAL A 54 -16.12 10.88 -31.15
N TYR A 55 -17.23 10.15 -31.06
CA TYR A 55 -18.04 9.73 -32.19
C TYR A 55 -19.40 10.40 -32.15
N THR A 56 -19.97 10.70 -33.32
CA THR A 56 -21.28 11.36 -33.44
C THR A 56 -22.15 10.68 -34.49
N CYS A 57 -23.47 10.72 -34.28
CA CYS A 57 -24.47 10.31 -35.29
C CYS A 57 -25.77 11.10 -35.14
N GLY A 58 -26.65 11.01 -36.14
CA GLY A 58 -27.93 11.73 -36.18
C GLY A 58 -27.98 12.85 -37.23
N SER A 59 -28.82 13.86 -36.96
CA SER A 59 -28.98 15.02 -37.83
C SER A 59 -27.72 15.89 -37.86
N ASN A 60 -27.39 16.40 -39.05
CA ASN A 60 -26.24 17.28 -39.28
C ASN A 60 -26.63 18.60 -39.97
N SER A 61 -27.90 19.01 -39.89
CA SER A 61 -28.43 20.22 -40.56
C SER A 61 -27.68 21.49 -40.22
N CYS A 62 -27.16 21.60 -39.00
CA CYS A 62 -26.40 22.74 -38.48
C CYS A 62 -24.91 22.42 -38.29
N GLY A 63 -24.42 21.26 -38.77
CA GLY A 63 -23.05 20.83 -38.56
C GLY A 63 -22.76 20.22 -37.18
N GLN A 64 -23.78 19.89 -36.39
CA GLN A 64 -23.67 19.42 -35.00
C GLN A 64 -22.96 18.06 -34.84
N LEU A 65 -22.72 17.33 -35.93
CA LEU A 65 -21.90 16.11 -35.88
C LEU A 65 -20.39 16.39 -35.89
N GLY A 66 -19.94 17.56 -36.38
CA GLY A 66 -18.52 17.89 -36.45
C GLY A 66 -17.75 17.19 -37.59
N HIS A 67 -18.46 16.49 -38.48
CA HIS A 67 -17.93 15.84 -39.68
C HIS A 67 -18.94 15.91 -40.84
N SER A 68 -18.52 15.53 -42.06
CA SER A 68 -19.35 15.55 -43.27
C SER A 68 -19.99 14.21 -43.65
N LYS A 69 -19.70 13.13 -42.90
CA LYS A 69 -20.27 11.79 -43.12
C LYS A 69 -21.78 11.72 -42.79
N THR A 70 -22.44 10.67 -43.28
CA THR A 70 -23.85 10.37 -43.00
C THR A 70 -24.05 10.04 -41.52
N GLY A 71 -25.15 10.50 -40.93
CA GLY A 71 -25.44 10.31 -39.51
C GLY A 71 -26.12 9.00 -39.12
N THR A 72 -26.18 7.99 -40.02
CA THR A 72 -26.84 6.70 -39.75
C THR A 72 -26.06 5.79 -38.80
N SER A 73 -24.74 5.99 -38.70
CA SER A 73 -23.84 5.26 -37.82
C SER A 73 -22.93 6.23 -37.05
N PRO A 74 -22.43 5.84 -35.86
CA PRO A 74 -21.47 6.65 -35.12
C PRO A 74 -20.16 6.81 -35.89
N GLU A 75 -19.75 8.06 -36.10
CA GLU A 75 -18.61 8.42 -36.92
C GLU A 75 -17.64 9.32 -36.14
N LEU A 76 -16.34 9.12 -36.36
CA LEU A 76 -15.30 9.83 -35.60
C LEU A 76 -15.29 11.32 -35.96
N VAL A 77 -15.25 12.18 -34.94
CA VAL A 77 -15.03 13.63 -35.09
C VAL A 77 -13.53 13.89 -35.27
N GLY A 78 -13.03 13.70 -36.51
CA GLY A 78 -11.59 13.77 -36.81
C GLY A 78 -10.90 15.09 -36.42
N ALA A 79 -11.64 16.19 -36.31
CA ALA A 79 -11.10 17.47 -35.84
C ALA A 79 -10.65 17.45 -34.36
N LEU A 80 -11.15 16.51 -33.56
CA LEU A 80 -10.78 16.31 -32.16
C LEU A 80 -9.81 15.14 -31.95
N ASP A 81 -9.37 14.46 -33.01
CA ASP A 81 -8.53 13.24 -32.90
C ASP A 81 -7.18 13.47 -32.21
N THR A 82 -6.67 14.71 -32.29
CA THR A 82 -5.43 15.11 -31.59
C THR A 82 -5.67 15.55 -30.13
N GLN A 83 -6.93 15.58 -29.69
CA GLN A 83 -7.34 16.04 -28.37
C GLN A 83 -7.88 14.86 -27.57
N LYS A 84 -7.40 14.67 -26.34
CA LYS A 84 -8.00 13.69 -25.43
C LYS A 84 -9.23 14.30 -24.75
N ILE A 85 -10.42 13.90 -25.19
CA ILE A 85 -11.67 14.42 -24.65
C ILE A 85 -12.03 13.72 -23.33
N ALA A 86 -12.44 14.52 -22.35
CA ALA A 86 -12.78 14.08 -21.01
C ALA A 86 -14.29 14.08 -20.75
N VAL A 87 -15.03 15.04 -21.31
CA VAL A 87 -16.48 15.24 -21.11
C VAL A 87 -17.12 15.71 -22.42
N VAL A 88 -18.36 15.28 -22.69
CA VAL A 88 -19.17 15.72 -23.83
C VAL A 88 -20.56 16.20 -23.39
N SER A 89 -21.15 17.16 -24.10
CA SER A 89 -22.52 17.60 -23.86
C SER A 89 -23.21 18.02 -25.16
N CYS A 90 -24.53 17.86 -25.22
CA CYS A 90 -25.33 18.13 -26.40
C CYS A 90 -26.49 19.04 -26.05
N GLY A 91 -26.71 20.08 -26.85
CA GLY A 91 -27.94 20.86 -26.81
C GLY A 91 -28.93 20.44 -27.89
N ARG A 92 -29.85 21.35 -28.25
CA ARG A 92 -30.86 21.06 -29.28
C ARG A 92 -30.25 20.72 -30.65
N ALA A 93 -29.29 21.54 -31.09
CA ALA A 93 -28.63 21.43 -32.39
C ALA A 93 -27.15 21.88 -32.34
N HIS A 94 -26.51 21.76 -31.18
CA HIS A 94 -25.11 22.09 -30.97
C HIS A 94 -24.47 21.11 -29.99
N SER A 95 -23.15 21.05 -30.04
CA SER A 95 -22.34 20.05 -29.35
C SER A 95 -21.15 20.73 -28.67
N MET A 96 -20.78 20.20 -27.51
CA MET A 96 -19.66 20.66 -26.70
C MET A 96 -18.78 19.48 -26.30
N ALA A 97 -17.47 19.71 -26.24
CA ALA A 97 -16.50 18.76 -25.72
C ALA A 97 -15.46 19.49 -24.86
N VAL A 98 -15.00 18.85 -23.79
CA VAL A 98 -13.93 19.37 -22.92
C VAL A 98 -12.78 18.38 -22.95
N ASN A 99 -11.56 18.84 -23.25
CA ASN A 99 -10.37 17.97 -23.19
C ASN A 99 -9.82 17.84 -21.76
N GLU A 100 -8.88 16.93 -21.54
CA GLU A 100 -8.24 16.70 -20.24
C GLU A 100 -7.54 17.94 -19.66
N GLN A 101 -7.10 18.86 -20.53
CA GLN A 101 -6.50 20.15 -20.16
C GLN A 101 -7.54 21.18 -19.69
N GLY A 102 -8.84 20.90 -19.85
CA GLY A 102 -9.94 21.77 -19.48
C GLY A 102 -10.31 22.81 -20.54
N GLN A 103 -9.90 22.60 -21.79
CA GLN A 103 -10.26 23.45 -22.93
C GLN A 103 -11.59 22.99 -23.53
N VAL A 104 -12.46 23.96 -23.88
CA VAL A 104 -13.82 23.69 -24.38
C VAL A 104 -13.91 23.93 -25.88
N PHE A 105 -14.43 22.95 -26.60
CA PHE A 105 -14.68 22.98 -28.04
C PHE A 105 -16.19 22.98 -28.33
N ALA A 106 -16.63 23.85 -29.23
CA ALA A 106 -18.03 24.04 -29.60
C ALA A 106 -18.25 23.90 -31.12
N TRP A 107 -19.37 23.30 -31.53
CA TRP A 107 -19.83 23.26 -32.93
C TRP A 107 -21.35 23.02 -33.02
N GLY A 108 -21.91 23.19 -34.21
CA GLY A 108 -23.35 23.15 -34.49
C GLY A 108 -23.96 24.54 -34.66
N ALA A 109 -25.25 24.69 -34.34
CA ALA A 109 -25.99 25.96 -34.45
C ALA A 109 -25.47 27.03 -33.47
N GLY A 110 -25.40 28.29 -33.92
CA GLY A 110 -24.84 29.42 -33.16
C GLY A 110 -25.67 30.71 -33.13
N GLU A 111 -26.82 30.77 -33.80
CA GLU A 111 -27.66 31.99 -33.86
C GLU A 111 -28.07 32.58 -32.50
N GLY A 112 -28.24 31.73 -31.48
CA GLY A 112 -28.60 32.13 -30.12
C GLY A 112 -27.39 32.44 -29.22
N GLY A 113 -26.16 32.42 -29.75
CA GLY A 113 -24.94 32.60 -28.99
C GLY A 113 -24.45 31.36 -28.23
N GLN A 114 -25.15 30.22 -28.35
CA GLN A 114 -24.88 28.99 -27.59
C GLN A 114 -23.47 28.40 -27.80
N LEU A 115 -22.77 28.77 -28.88
CA LEU A 115 -21.40 28.32 -29.13
C LEU A 115 -20.35 29.06 -28.31
N GLY A 116 -20.65 30.24 -27.77
CA GLY A 116 -19.74 31.01 -26.92
C GLY A 116 -18.49 31.56 -27.62
N LEU A 117 -18.44 31.54 -28.96
CA LEU A 117 -17.26 31.93 -29.75
C LEU A 117 -17.06 33.45 -29.86
N GLY A 118 -18.00 34.25 -29.37
CA GLY A 118 -17.99 35.71 -29.47
C GLY A 118 -18.41 36.26 -30.84
N THR A 119 -18.76 35.38 -31.79
CA THR A 119 -19.25 35.70 -33.13
C THR A 119 -20.68 35.21 -33.31
N ALA A 120 -21.49 35.97 -34.05
CA ALA A 120 -22.86 35.59 -34.42
C ALA A 120 -22.87 34.74 -35.70
N GLU A 121 -22.18 33.60 -35.67
CA GLU A 121 -22.19 32.64 -36.78
C GLU A 121 -23.42 31.73 -36.67
N GLU A 122 -24.18 31.58 -37.76
CA GLU A 122 -25.39 30.76 -37.81
C GLU A 122 -25.10 29.28 -37.46
N ALA A 123 -24.01 28.74 -38.01
CA ALA A 123 -23.60 27.36 -37.79
C ALA A 123 -22.08 27.18 -37.95
N VAL A 124 -21.49 26.36 -37.07
CA VAL A 124 -20.08 25.99 -37.08
C VAL A 124 -19.97 24.48 -37.28
N ARG A 125 -19.47 24.03 -38.43
CA ARG A 125 -19.45 22.60 -38.79
C ARG A 125 -18.26 21.81 -38.26
N ILE A 126 -17.24 22.49 -37.73
CA ILE A 126 -16.00 21.89 -37.24
C ILE A 126 -15.80 22.38 -35.80
N PRO A 127 -15.50 21.50 -34.83
CA PRO A 127 -15.17 21.87 -33.45
C PRO A 127 -14.20 23.04 -33.36
N ARG A 128 -14.59 24.12 -32.67
CA ARG A 128 -13.76 25.31 -32.43
C ARG A 128 -13.56 25.56 -30.95
N LEU A 129 -12.34 25.92 -30.59
CA LEU A 129 -11.95 26.27 -29.23
C LEU A 129 -12.61 27.58 -28.77
N ILE A 130 -13.28 27.55 -27.61
CA ILE A 130 -13.81 28.74 -26.94
C ILE A 130 -12.67 29.46 -26.22
N LYS A 131 -12.02 30.41 -26.93
CA LYS A 131 -10.82 31.10 -26.43
C LYS A 131 -10.98 31.77 -25.07
N LYS A 132 -12.18 32.29 -24.78
CA LYS A 132 -12.47 33.01 -23.52
C LYS A 132 -12.42 32.11 -22.28
N LEU A 133 -12.53 30.80 -22.44
CA LEU A 133 -12.42 29.83 -21.34
C LEU A 133 -11.00 29.24 -21.20
N CYS A 134 -10.05 29.52 -22.11
CA CYS A 134 -8.73 28.91 -22.08
C CYS A 134 -7.92 29.22 -20.81
N GLU A 135 -8.19 30.35 -20.16
CA GLU A 135 -7.55 30.74 -18.90
C GLU A 135 -8.14 30.00 -17.69
N HIS A 136 -9.25 29.29 -17.87
CA HIS A 136 -9.96 28.55 -16.83
C HIS A 136 -9.94 27.06 -17.15
N ARG A 137 -9.47 26.24 -16.21
CA ARG A 137 -9.49 24.78 -16.39
C ARG A 137 -10.91 24.26 -16.17
N ILE A 138 -11.66 24.07 -17.25
CA ILE A 138 -13.05 23.58 -17.19
C ILE A 138 -13.09 22.10 -16.81
N SER A 139 -14.00 21.73 -15.90
CA SER A 139 -14.24 20.34 -15.47
C SER A 139 -15.60 19.79 -15.87
N GLN A 140 -16.62 20.64 -16.03
CA GLN A 140 -17.96 20.24 -16.49
C GLN A 140 -18.49 21.27 -17.48
N VAL A 141 -19.23 20.81 -18.49
CA VAL A 141 -20.01 21.65 -19.40
C VAL A 141 -21.37 21.00 -19.62
N MET A 142 -22.44 21.79 -19.60
CA MET A 142 -23.81 21.32 -19.81
C MET A 142 -24.54 22.25 -20.77
N CYS A 143 -25.14 21.66 -21.79
CA CYS A 143 -25.92 22.36 -22.80
C CYS A 143 -27.42 22.26 -22.50
N GLY A 144 -28.12 23.39 -22.59
CA GLY A 144 -29.58 23.42 -22.73
C GLY A 144 -30.01 23.49 -24.19
N ASN A 145 -31.22 23.97 -24.48
CA ASN A 145 -31.69 24.09 -25.86
C ASN A 145 -30.83 25.08 -26.68
N GLN A 146 -30.60 26.28 -26.13
CA GLN A 146 -29.89 27.38 -26.78
C GLN A 146 -28.96 28.15 -25.82
N HIS A 147 -28.60 27.55 -24.68
CA HIS A 147 -27.64 28.11 -23.74
C HIS A 147 -26.70 27.03 -23.22
N CYS A 148 -25.62 27.44 -22.58
CA CYS A 148 -24.64 26.55 -21.99
C CYS A 148 -24.16 27.10 -20.64
N ILE A 149 -23.77 26.18 -19.77
CA ILE A 149 -23.13 26.47 -18.50
C ILE A 149 -21.86 25.63 -18.36
N ALA A 150 -20.81 26.20 -17.78
CA ALA A 150 -19.54 25.51 -17.54
C ALA A 150 -19.03 25.78 -16.13
N LEU A 151 -18.47 24.76 -15.50
CA LEU A 151 -17.86 24.83 -14.17
C LEU A 151 -16.36 24.56 -14.30
N SER A 152 -15.56 25.50 -13.81
CA SER A 152 -14.10 25.35 -13.71
C SER A 152 -13.68 24.62 -12.45
N ARG A 153 -12.46 24.05 -12.45
CA ARG A 153 -11.89 23.31 -11.32
C ARG A 153 -11.68 24.17 -10.07
N ASP A 154 -11.53 25.48 -10.22
CA ASP A 154 -11.46 26.47 -9.13
C ASP A 154 -12.85 26.94 -8.65
N GLY A 155 -13.93 26.33 -9.16
CA GLY A 155 -15.30 26.58 -8.70
C GLY A 155 -15.97 27.81 -9.32
N GLN A 156 -15.41 28.39 -10.38
CA GLN A 156 -16.06 29.48 -11.11
C GLN A 156 -17.07 28.92 -12.11
N LEU A 157 -18.26 29.54 -12.16
CA LEU A 157 -19.31 29.18 -13.08
C LEU A 157 -19.41 30.19 -14.22
N PHE A 158 -19.51 29.70 -15.45
CA PHE A 158 -19.68 30.51 -16.65
C PHE A 158 -20.97 30.13 -17.37
N THR A 159 -21.66 31.12 -17.96
CA THR A 159 -22.91 30.93 -18.68
C THR A 159 -22.91 31.73 -19.98
N TRP A 160 -23.50 31.21 -21.06
CA TRP A 160 -23.67 31.93 -22.33
C TRP A 160 -24.81 31.38 -23.19
N GLY A 161 -25.18 32.13 -24.23
CA GLY A 161 -26.26 31.81 -25.16
C GLY A 161 -27.53 32.60 -24.89
N GLN A 162 -28.67 31.98 -25.14
CA GLN A 162 -29.99 32.60 -25.03
C GLN A 162 -30.34 32.94 -23.57
N ASN A 163 -30.97 34.10 -23.33
CA ASN A 163 -31.37 34.54 -21.98
C ASN A 163 -32.82 35.06 -21.86
N SER A 164 -33.71 34.72 -22.80
CA SER A 164 -35.10 35.24 -22.80
C SER A 164 -35.90 34.88 -21.54
N SER A 165 -35.55 33.79 -20.86
CA SER A 165 -36.21 33.29 -19.65
C SER A 165 -35.33 33.46 -18.41
N GLY A 166 -34.18 34.14 -18.54
CA GLY A 166 -33.22 34.29 -17.45
C GLY A 166 -32.34 33.07 -17.18
N GLN A 167 -32.25 32.12 -18.13
CA GLN A 167 -31.51 30.86 -17.97
C GLN A 167 -30.00 31.02 -17.80
N LEU A 168 -29.44 32.20 -18.05
CA LEU A 168 -28.04 32.51 -17.75
C LEU A 168 -27.84 32.92 -16.28
N GLY A 169 -28.89 33.30 -15.55
CA GLY A 169 -28.80 33.68 -14.14
C GLY A 169 -28.14 35.04 -13.86
N LEU A 170 -27.86 35.82 -14.90
CA LEU A 170 -27.09 37.06 -14.84
C LEU A 170 -27.84 38.25 -14.22
N GLY A 171 -29.16 38.14 -14.04
CA GLY A 171 -30.01 39.23 -13.58
C GLY A 171 -31.18 39.50 -14.53
N LYS A 172 -32.20 40.19 -14.01
CA LYS A 172 -33.40 40.54 -14.78
C LYS A 172 -33.07 41.61 -15.82
N GLY A 173 -33.39 41.34 -17.09
CA GLY A 173 -33.17 42.28 -18.20
C GLY A 173 -31.81 42.17 -18.90
N GLU A 174 -30.94 41.27 -18.44
CA GLU A 174 -29.67 41.00 -19.13
C GLU A 174 -29.92 40.30 -20.48
N PRO A 175 -29.23 40.72 -21.56
CA PRO A 175 -29.43 40.15 -22.89
C PRO A 175 -28.80 38.75 -23.02
N SER A 176 -29.15 38.05 -24.10
CA SER A 176 -28.40 36.86 -24.56
C SER A 176 -26.93 37.23 -24.83
N THR A 177 -26.00 36.32 -24.52
CA THR A 177 -24.57 36.58 -24.64
C THR A 177 -23.90 35.63 -25.63
N LEU A 178 -23.08 36.20 -26.53
CA LEU A 178 -22.34 35.42 -27.54
C LEU A 178 -21.03 34.83 -27.00
N SER A 179 -20.63 35.17 -25.77
CA SER A 179 -19.40 34.69 -25.14
C SER A 179 -19.63 34.35 -23.66
N PRO A 180 -18.92 33.36 -23.11
CA PRO A 180 -18.98 32.98 -21.70
C PRO A 180 -18.88 34.17 -20.75
N GLN A 181 -19.84 34.29 -19.84
CA GLN A 181 -19.84 35.30 -18.78
C GLN A 181 -19.78 34.62 -17.41
N PRO A 182 -18.99 35.13 -16.45
CA PRO A 182 -18.92 34.58 -15.11
C PRO A 182 -20.22 34.87 -14.34
N LEU A 183 -20.82 33.83 -13.74
CA LEU A 183 -22.00 33.94 -12.88
C LEU A 183 -21.56 34.23 -11.43
N LYS A 184 -21.48 35.51 -11.08
CA LYS A 184 -20.95 35.96 -9.78
C LYS A 184 -21.84 35.62 -8.58
N SER A 185 -23.14 35.42 -8.79
CA SER A 185 -24.13 35.20 -7.72
C SER A 185 -23.94 33.90 -6.94
N LEU A 186 -23.25 32.91 -7.51
CA LEU A 186 -22.88 31.65 -6.82
C LEU A 186 -21.38 31.57 -6.48
N SER A 187 -20.63 32.67 -6.63
CA SER A 187 -19.21 32.69 -6.31
C SER A 187 -18.98 32.41 -4.81
N GLY A 188 -18.01 31.54 -4.51
CA GLY A 188 -17.68 31.13 -3.15
C GLY A 188 -18.50 29.94 -2.61
N ILE A 189 -19.51 29.47 -3.35
CA ILE A 189 -20.21 28.23 -3.01
C ILE A 189 -19.50 27.06 -3.71
N PRO A 190 -19.04 26.03 -2.98
CA PRO A 190 -18.39 24.89 -3.61
C PRO A 190 -19.42 24.02 -4.35
N LEU A 191 -19.33 23.98 -5.67
CA LEU A 191 -20.26 23.26 -6.55
C LEU A 191 -19.75 21.84 -6.86
N ALA A 192 -20.65 20.87 -6.79
CA ALA A 192 -20.44 19.46 -7.11
C ALA A 192 -20.82 19.14 -8.57
N GLN A 193 -21.96 19.67 -9.00
CA GLN A 193 -22.55 19.34 -10.29
C GLN A 193 -23.28 20.56 -10.87
N ILE A 194 -23.21 20.71 -12.18
CA ILE A 194 -24.06 21.61 -12.97
C ILE A 194 -24.94 20.79 -13.91
N THR A 195 -26.13 21.32 -14.25
CA THR A 195 -27.00 20.71 -15.26
C THR A 195 -27.90 21.77 -15.89
N ALA A 196 -28.28 21.56 -17.14
CA ALA A 196 -29.14 22.46 -17.91
C ALA A 196 -30.31 21.66 -18.47
N GLY A 197 -31.52 22.20 -18.33
CA GLY A 197 -32.72 21.70 -19.00
C GLY A 197 -32.96 22.43 -20.32
N GLY A 198 -34.20 22.47 -20.77
CA GLY A 198 -34.58 23.18 -21.99
C GLY A 198 -34.17 24.64 -21.95
N ASP A 199 -34.82 25.41 -21.08
CA ASP A 199 -34.60 26.85 -20.88
C ASP A 199 -34.38 27.20 -19.39
N HIS A 200 -33.81 26.27 -18.63
CA HIS A 200 -33.47 26.45 -17.22
C HIS A 200 -32.14 25.79 -16.87
N SER A 201 -31.57 26.16 -15.72
CA SER A 201 -30.26 25.73 -15.27
C SER A 201 -30.22 25.50 -13.78
N PHE A 202 -29.36 24.58 -13.37
CA PHE A 202 -29.23 24.14 -12.00
C PHE A 202 -27.75 23.98 -11.61
N ALA A 203 -27.48 24.24 -10.34
CA ALA A 203 -26.21 23.94 -9.69
C ALA A 203 -26.46 23.24 -8.34
N LEU A 204 -25.72 22.15 -8.12
CA LEU A 204 -25.69 21.39 -6.87
C LEU A 204 -24.40 21.71 -6.14
N SER A 205 -24.49 22.13 -4.87
CA SER A 205 -23.32 22.31 -4.01
C SER A 205 -22.83 21.00 -3.40
N LEU A 206 -21.56 20.94 -2.99
CA LEU A 206 -21.01 19.80 -2.24
C LEU A 206 -21.75 19.52 -0.91
N SER A 207 -22.46 20.52 -0.37
CA SER A 207 -23.29 20.37 0.83
C SER A 207 -24.67 19.75 0.58
N GLY A 208 -25.03 19.52 -0.69
CA GLY A 208 -26.36 19.05 -1.09
C GLY A 208 -27.40 20.17 -1.29
N ALA A 209 -27.03 21.44 -1.14
CA ALA A 209 -27.90 22.57 -1.48
C ALA A 209 -28.06 22.72 -3.00
N VAL A 210 -29.30 22.94 -3.45
CA VAL A 210 -29.69 23.01 -4.85
C VAL A 210 -30.14 24.41 -5.25
N PHE A 211 -29.57 24.94 -6.32
CA PHE A 211 -29.92 26.25 -6.88
C PHE A 211 -30.45 26.09 -8.29
N GLY A 212 -31.62 26.66 -8.59
CA GLY A 212 -32.26 26.64 -9.91
C GLY A 212 -32.59 28.05 -10.42
N TRP A 213 -32.51 28.27 -11.73
CA TRP A 213 -32.87 29.52 -12.40
C TRP A 213 -33.27 29.30 -13.87
N GLY A 214 -33.88 30.31 -14.48
CA GLY A 214 -34.42 30.27 -15.85
C GLY A 214 -35.94 30.15 -15.88
N LYS A 215 -36.43 29.48 -16.92
CA LYS A 215 -37.86 29.23 -17.16
C LYS A 215 -38.48 28.43 -16.03
N ASN A 216 -39.69 28.81 -15.60
CA ASN A 216 -40.43 28.15 -14.54
C ASN A 216 -41.94 28.04 -14.81
N SER A 217 -42.40 28.25 -16.05
CA SER A 217 -43.83 28.27 -16.39
C SER A 217 -44.59 26.97 -16.07
N ALA A 218 -43.90 25.86 -15.87
CA ALA A 218 -44.47 24.57 -15.46
C ALA A 218 -44.06 24.17 -14.03
N GLY A 219 -43.36 25.04 -13.29
CA GLY A 219 -42.86 24.74 -11.95
C GLY A 219 -41.54 23.96 -11.92
N GLN A 220 -40.81 23.89 -13.04
CA GLN A 220 -39.57 23.10 -13.20
C GLN A 220 -38.40 23.53 -12.31
N LEU A 221 -38.50 24.69 -11.65
CA LEU A 221 -37.54 25.14 -10.64
C LEU A 221 -37.87 24.64 -9.22
N GLY A 222 -39.07 24.09 -8.98
CA GLY A 222 -39.44 23.53 -7.68
C GLY A 222 -39.59 24.57 -6.56
N LEU A 223 -39.95 25.81 -6.91
CA LEU A 223 -40.00 26.95 -5.98
C LEU A 223 -41.40 27.23 -5.40
N ASN A 224 -42.38 26.36 -5.67
CA ASN A 224 -43.80 26.52 -5.32
C ASN A 224 -44.51 27.69 -6.02
N ASP A 225 -44.08 28.01 -7.24
CA ASP A 225 -44.74 28.95 -8.13
C ASP A 225 -44.30 28.69 -9.58
N GLU A 226 -44.85 29.46 -10.51
CA GLU A 226 -44.62 29.33 -11.96
C GLU A 226 -43.89 30.54 -12.56
N GLN A 227 -43.16 31.32 -11.73
CA GLN A 227 -42.49 32.55 -12.21
C GLN A 227 -41.06 32.27 -12.64
N ASP A 228 -40.64 32.80 -13.79
CA ASP A 228 -39.25 32.67 -14.24
C ASP A 228 -38.28 33.35 -13.25
N ARG A 229 -37.08 32.79 -13.11
CA ARG A 229 -36.03 33.31 -12.21
C ARG A 229 -34.80 33.70 -13.00
N ALA A 230 -34.54 34.99 -13.12
CA ALA A 230 -33.34 35.50 -13.80
C ALA A 230 -32.06 35.45 -12.94
N VAL A 231 -32.12 34.89 -11.72
CA VAL A 231 -30.98 34.69 -10.82
C VAL A 231 -31.11 33.33 -10.11
N PRO A 232 -29.98 32.67 -9.76
CA PRO A 232 -29.99 31.43 -8.98
C PRO A 232 -30.80 31.53 -7.69
N CYS A 233 -31.79 30.65 -7.53
CA CYS A 233 -32.66 30.58 -6.37
C CYS A 233 -32.48 29.25 -5.64
N HIS A 234 -32.30 29.30 -4.32
CA HIS A 234 -32.15 28.11 -3.48
C HIS A 234 -33.49 27.39 -3.26
N ILE A 235 -33.54 26.09 -3.56
CA ILE A 235 -34.74 25.25 -3.45
C ILE A 235 -34.84 24.69 -2.02
N LYS A 236 -35.52 25.45 -1.16
CA LYS A 236 -35.59 25.16 0.29
C LYS A 236 -36.15 23.77 0.61
N PHE A 237 -37.05 23.23 -0.22
CA PHE A 237 -37.67 21.92 -0.01
C PHE A 237 -36.66 20.76 0.00
N LEU A 238 -35.59 20.88 -0.79
CA LEU A 238 -34.57 19.83 -0.91
C LEU A 238 -33.45 19.93 0.14
N ARG A 239 -33.45 20.98 0.97
CA ARG A 239 -32.38 21.27 1.93
C ARG A 239 -32.10 20.12 2.90
N SER A 240 -33.13 19.42 3.36
CA SER A 240 -33.01 18.31 4.32
C SER A 240 -32.88 16.94 3.64
N GLN A 241 -32.93 16.88 2.31
CA GLN A 241 -33.02 15.62 1.56
C GLN A 241 -31.66 15.05 1.17
N LYS A 242 -30.54 15.78 1.40
CA LYS A 242 -29.18 15.34 1.04
C LYS A 242 -29.08 14.93 -0.44
N VAL A 243 -29.45 15.85 -1.33
CA VAL A 243 -29.37 15.65 -2.78
C VAL A 243 -27.92 15.41 -3.20
N VAL A 244 -27.69 14.39 -4.03
CA VAL A 244 -26.36 14.01 -4.55
C VAL A 244 -26.26 14.12 -6.06
N TYR A 245 -27.39 14.15 -6.77
CA TYR A 245 -27.40 14.26 -8.23
C TYR A 245 -28.68 14.94 -8.73
N ILE A 246 -28.57 15.71 -9.82
CA ILE A 246 -29.70 16.38 -10.49
C ILE A 246 -29.65 16.10 -11.99
N SER A 247 -30.81 15.86 -12.59
CA SER A 247 -30.98 15.73 -14.03
C SER A 247 -32.16 16.56 -14.50
N CYS A 248 -32.00 17.29 -15.61
CA CYS A 248 -33.04 18.14 -16.17
C CYS A 248 -33.54 17.60 -17.51
N GLY A 249 -34.86 17.63 -17.72
CA GLY A 249 -35.49 17.50 -19.03
C GLY A 249 -35.77 18.85 -19.68
N ASP A 250 -36.71 18.92 -20.62
CA ASP A 250 -37.05 20.20 -21.28
C ASP A 250 -37.73 21.16 -20.29
N GLU A 251 -38.76 20.66 -19.62
CA GLU A 251 -39.62 21.42 -18.71
C GLU A 251 -39.87 20.69 -17.38
N HIS A 252 -39.01 19.72 -17.03
CA HIS A 252 -39.05 19.05 -15.73
C HIS A 252 -37.64 18.82 -15.18
N THR A 253 -37.56 18.55 -13.89
CA THR A 253 -36.31 18.32 -13.16
C THR A 253 -36.48 17.14 -12.22
N ALA A 254 -35.45 16.30 -12.14
CA ALA A 254 -35.35 15.20 -11.20
C ALA A 254 -34.14 15.38 -10.27
N ALA A 255 -34.32 15.11 -8.98
CA ALA A 255 -33.29 15.16 -7.96
C ALA A 255 -33.20 13.81 -7.24
N LEU A 256 -31.97 13.30 -7.12
CA LEU A 256 -31.65 12.05 -6.44
C LEU A 256 -30.98 12.34 -5.10
N THR A 257 -31.48 11.70 -4.04
CA THR A 257 -30.94 11.82 -2.68
C THR A 257 -29.94 10.70 -2.38
N LYS A 258 -29.11 10.92 -1.36
CA LYS A 258 -28.09 9.95 -0.92
C LYS A 258 -28.66 8.59 -0.50
N ASP A 259 -29.90 8.56 -0.01
CA ASP A 259 -30.65 7.35 0.39
C ASP A 259 -31.47 6.73 -0.75
N GLY A 260 -31.20 7.13 -2.01
CA GLY A 260 -31.85 6.59 -3.20
C GLY A 260 -33.28 7.07 -3.42
N GLY A 261 -33.69 8.16 -2.75
CA GLY A 261 -34.98 8.81 -2.98
C GLY A 261 -34.99 9.64 -4.27
N LEU A 262 -35.98 9.40 -5.12
CA LEU A 262 -36.21 10.17 -6.34
C LEU A 262 -37.30 11.22 -6.15
N PHE A 263 -36.96 12.49 -6.38
CA PHE A 263 -37.89 13.62 -6.42
C PHE A 263 -37.99 14.17 -7.83
N THR A 264 -39.20 14.49 -8.27
CA THR A 264 -39.51 15.03 -9.60
C THR A 264 -40.44 16.22 -9.48
N PHE A 265 -40.28 17.21 -10.36
CA PHE A 265 -41.08 18.44 -10.39
C PHE A 265 -41.00 19.13 -11.76
N GLY A 266 -41.97 19.99 -12.06
CA GLY A 266 -42.14 20.65 -13.35
C GLY A 266 -43.34 20.15 -14.15
N ASP A 267 -43.21 20.12 -15.48
CA ASP A 267 -44.24 19.64 -16.39
C ASP A 267 -44.54 18.15 -16.17
N GLY A 268 -45.81 17.82 -15.99
CA GLY A 268 -46.29 16.45 -15.87
C GLY A 268 -47.14 15.99 -17.05
N SER A 269 -47.33 16.82 -18.08
CA SER A 269 -48.32 16.58 -19.15
C SER A 269 -48.23 15.20 -19.83
N GLN A 270 -47.02 14.64 -19.94
CA GLN A 270 -46.74 13.34 -20.56
C GLN A 270 -46.44 12.23 -19.55
N GLY A 271 -46.60 12.49 -18.25
CA GLY A 271 -46.31 11.54 -17.17
C GLY A 271 -44.83 11.46 -16.77
N GLN A 272 -43.99 12.39 -17.23
CA GLN A 272 -42.53 12.38 -17.03
C GLN A 272 -42.08 12.55 -15.56
N LEU A 273 -43.03 12.84 -14.66
CA LEU A 273 -42.82 12.94 -13.22
C LEU A 273 -43.10 11.63 -12.47
N GLY A 274 -43.76 10.64 -13.07
CA GLY A 274 -43.91 9.32 -12.45
C GLY A 274 -44.84 9.28 -11.24
N HIS A 275 -45.77 10.23 -11.11
CA HIS A 275 -46.71 10.34 -9.99
C HIS A 275 -48.11 9.76 -10.27
N ASP A 276 -48.22 8.92 -11.30
CA ASP A 276 -49.49 8.40 -11.83
C ASP A 276 -50.50 9.53 -12.13
N SER A 277 -49.98 10.66 -12.63
CA SER A 277 -50.72 11.87 -12.91
C SER A 277 -50.14 12.59 -14.11
N THR A 278 -50.93 13.46 -14.73
CA THR A 278 -50.50 14.38 -15.79
C THR A 278 -50.44 15.84 -15.34
N ASN A 279 -50.54 16.08 -14.03
CA ASN A 279 -50.49 17.42 -13.46
C ASN A 279 -49.04 17.90 -13.31
N ASN A 280 -48.85 19.21 -13.43
CA ASN A 280 -47.58 19.85 -13.11
C ASN A 280 -47.36 19.86 -11.60
N GLU A 281 -46.10 19.73 -11.19
CA GLU A 281 -45.70 19.75 -9.79
C GLU A 281 -44.75 20.93 -9.54
N PRO A 282 -45.24 22.07 -9.00
CA PRO A 282 -44.41 23.25 -8.74
C PRO A 282 -43.47 23.09 -7.53
N LEU A 283 -43.59 21.98 -6.80
CA LEU A 283 -42.73 21.60 -5.68
C LEU A 283 -42.13 20.21 -5.92
N PRO A 284 -40.88 19.95 -5.48
CA PRO A 284 -40.30 18.63 -5.55
C PRO A 284 -41.17 17.59 -4.84
N ARG A 285 -41.68 16.61 -5.59
CA ARG A 285 -42.50 15.53 -5.06
C ARG A 285 -41.76 14.20 -5.20
N ARG A 286 -41.77 13.39 -4.15
CA ARG A 286 -41.15 12.07 -4.17
C ARG A 286 -41.97 11.10 -5.03
N VAL A 287 -41.29 10.32 -5.87
CA VAL A 287 -41.91 9.25 -6.68
C VAL A 287 -42.23 8.07 -5.76
N GLN A 288 -43.50 7.92 -5.39
CA GLN A 288 -43.92 6.95 -4.37
C GLN A 288 -43.78 5.49 -4.80
N GLU A 289 -43.95 5.18 -6.09
CA GLU A 289 -43.85 3.80 -6.57
C GLU A 289 -42.43 3.22 -6.51
N LEU A 290 -41.41 4.06 -6.40
CA LEU A 290 -40.03 3.65 -6.17
C LEU A 290 -39.66 3.68 -4.67
N MET A 291 -40.63 3.91 -3.78
CA MET A 291 -40.38 3.92 -2.34
C MET A 291 -40.08 2.50 -1.84
N GLY A 292 -38.96 2.36 -1.11
CA GLY A 292 -38.43 1.06 -0.68
C GLY A 292 -37.40 0.47 -1.64
N SER A 293 -37.28 1.02 -2.85
CA SER A 293 -36.17 0.75 -3.77
C SER A 293 -35.13 1.85 -3.66
N GLU A 294 -33.85 1.49 -3.69
CA GLU A 294 -32.76 2.45 -3.71
C GLU A 294 -32.41 2.80 -5.17
N VAL A 295 -32.80 3.99 -5.63
CA VAL A 295 -32.39 4.48 -6.95
C VAL A 295 -30.94 4.95 -6.87
N SER A 296 -30.07 4.52 -7.79
CA SER A 296 -28.66 4.93 -7.78
C SER A 296 -28.28 5.86 -8.94
N GLN A 297 -29.04 5.83 -10.03
CA GLN A 297 -28.80 6.67 -11.20
C GLN A 297 -30.11 7.16 -11.79
N ILE A 298 -30.10 8.40 -12.29
CA ILE A 298 -31.23 9.01 -12.99
C ILE A 298 -30.76 9.73 -14.24
N ALA A 299 -31.60 9.70 -15.28
CA ALA A 299 -31.40 10.48 -16.49
C ALA A 299 -32.74 11.00 -17.01
N CYS A 300 -32.83 12.31 -17.21
CA CYS A 300 -33.97 12.94 -17.86
C CYS A 300 -33.69 13.07 -19.36
N GLY A 301 -34.61 12.57 -20.17
CA GLY A 301 -34.74 13.00 -21.56
C GLY A 301 -35.66 14.21 -21.66
N ARG A 302 -35.99 14.64 -22.88
CA ARG A 302 -36.82 15.84 -23.12
C ARG A 302 -38.16 15.79 -22.38
N HIS A 303 -38.88 14.66 -22.49
CA HIS A 303 -40.21 14.46 -21.90
C HIS A 303 -40.34 13.09 -21.21
N HIS A 304 -39.24 12.54 -20.68
CA HIS A 304 -39.26 11.27 -19.95
C HIS A 304 -38.13 11.22 -18.94
N THR A 305 -38.24 10.31 -17.99
CA THR A 305 -37.26 10.09 -16.92
C THR A 305 -36.94 8.61 -16.84
N LEU A 306 -35.66 8.29 -16.71
CA LEU A 306 -35.13 6.96 -16.45
C LEU A 306 -34.55 6.93 -15.04
N ALA A 307 -34.79 5.83 -14.31
CA ALA A 307 -34.26 5.58 -12.98
C ALA A 307 -33.74 4.14 -12.89
N PHE A 308 -32.50 3.95 -12.46
CA PHE A 308 -31.90 2.63 -12.27
C PHE A 308 -31.94 2.23 -10.81
N VAL A 309 -32.43 1.01 -10.55
CA VAL A 309 -32.50 0.40 -9.23
C VAL A 309 -31.54 -0.79 -9.19
N PRO A 310 -30.38 -0.68 -8.51
CA PRO A 310 -29.36 -1.74 -8.50
C PRO A 310 -29.84 -3.05 -7.90
N SER A 311 -30.67 -3.00 -6.85
CA SER A 311 -31.13 -4.19 -6.14
C SER A 311 -31.93 -5.15 -7.02
N SER A 312 -32.61 -4.63 -8.04
CA SER A 312 -33.34 -5.43 -9.03
C SER A 312 -32.63 -5.53 -10.38
N GLY A 313 -31.60 -4.71 -10.62
CA GLY A 313 -30.97 -4.56 -11.93
C GLY A 313 -31.92 -3.97 -13.00
N VAL A 314 -33.05 -3.38 -12.59
CA VAL A 314 -34.09 -2.88 -13.49
C VAL A 314 -33.91 -1.39 -13.71
N VAL A 315 -34.03 -0.98 -14.98
CA VAL A 315 -34.25 0.43 -15.35
C VAL A 315 -35.75 0.66 -15.44
N TYR A 316 -36.24 1.63 -14.67
CA TYR A 316 -37.61 2.13 -14.77
C TYR A 316 -37.65 3.36 -15.67
N ALA A 317 -38.68 3.44 -16.50
CA ALA A 317 -38.92 4.53 -17.42
C ALA A 317 -40.36 5.04 -17.27
N PHE A 318 -40.53 6.35 -17.34
CA PHE A 318 -41.84 7.00 -17.31
C PHE A 318 -41.81 8.34 -18.06
N GLY A 319 -42.94 8.74 -18.63
CA GLY A 319 -43.11 9.90 -19.48
C GLY A 319 -43.60 9.56 -20.88
N CYS A 320 -43.26 10.42 -21.83
CA CYS A 320 -43.64 10.28 -23.23
C CYS A 320 -43.01 9.02 -23.83
N ASN A 321 -43.71 8.33 -24.73
CA ASN A 321 -43.26 7.14 -25.46
C ASN A 321 -43.67 7.14 -26.94
N SER A 322 -44.05 8.29 -27.50
CA SER A 322 -44.51 8.40 -28.90
C SER A 322 -43.51 7.87 -29.95
N HIS A 323 -42.23 7.83 -29.61
CA HIS A 323 -41.15 7.33 -30.46
C HIS A 323 -40.39 6.16 -29.81
N GLY A 324 -40.99 5.46 -28.83
CA GLY A 324 -40.36 4.32 -28.19
C GLY A 324 -39.28 4.66 -27.17
N GLN A 325 -39.13 5.92 -26.77
CA GLN A 325 -38.06 6.38 -25.87
C GLN A 325 -38.08 5.72 -24.47
N LEU A 326 -39.19 5.12 -24.04
CA LEU A 326 -39.23 4.38 -22.77
C LEU A 326 -38.68 2.95 -22.89
N GLY A 327 -38.53 2.40 -24.11
CA GLY A 327 -37.97 1.06 -24.29
C GLY A 327 -38.81 -0.08 -23.69
N THR A 328 -40.11 0.13 -23.44
CA THR A 328 -40.98 -0.86 -22.78
C THR A 328 -41.58 -1.89 -23.74
N GLY A 329 -41.36 -1.75 -25.05
CA GLY A 329 -42.01 -2.53 -26.11
C GLY A 329 -43.49 -2.21 -26.33
N MET A 330 -44.07 -1.36 -25.48
CA MET A 330 -45.46 -0.93 -25.58
C MET A 330 -45.57 0.40 -26.32
N ARG A 331 -46.75 0.67 -26.88
CA ARG A 331 -47.12 1.99 -27.41
C ARG A 331 -47.86 2.77 -26.35
N GLY A 332 -47.57 4.06 -26.23
CA GLY A 332 -48.25 4.97 -25.32
C GLY A 332 -47.38 5.39 -24.13
N ASP A 333 -47.64 6.60 -23.67
CA ASP A 333 -46.94 7.25 -22.57
C ASP A 333 -47.23 6.53 -21.25
N THR A 334 -46.29 6.60 -20.31
CA THR A 334 -46.44 5.93 -19.00
C THR A 334 -46.31 6.96 -17.87
N ARG A 335 -47.29 7.00 -16.96
CA ARG A 335 -47.39 8.03 -15.91
C ARG A 335 -46.76 7.62 -14.59
N SER A 336 -46.31 6.38 -14.52
CA SER A 336 -45.77 5.67 -13.37
C SER A 336 -44.50 4.93 -13.78
N PRO A 337 -43.49 4.82 -12.91
CA PRO A 337 -42.30 4.01 -13.16
C PRO A 337 -42.62 2.61 -13.72
N PHE A 338 -42.21 2.36 -14.96
CA PHE A 338 -42.44 1.09 -15.63
C PHE A 338 -41.13 0.45 -16.10
N PRO A 339 -40.94 -0.87 -15.91
CA PRO A 339 -39.69 -1.52 -16.29
C PRO A 339 -39.44 -1.45 -17.80
N VAL A 340 -38.23 -1.02 -18.18
CA VAL A 340 -37.73 -1.11 -19.55
C VAL A 340 -37.66 -2.58 -19.95
N LYS A 341 -38.12 -2.92 -21.17
CA LYS A 341 -38.25 -4.32 -21.61
C LYS A 341 -36.89 -4.96 -21.83
N SER A 342 -36.69 -6.12 -21.22
CA SER A 342 -35.44 -6.88 -21.26
C SER A 342 -35.58 -8.24 -21.95
N SER A 343 -35.75 -8.27 -23.27
CA SER A 343 -35.64 -9.55 -24.02
C SER A 343 -34.22 -10.16 -23.97
N LEU A 344 -33.23 -9.38 -23.53
CA LEU A 344 -31.80 -9.74 -23.45
C LEU A 344 -31.18 -9.55 -22.05
N LEU A 345 -31.85 -8.85 -21.11
CA LEU A 345 -31.38 -8.74 -19.70
C LEU A 345 -32.01 -9.82 -18.79
N THR A 346 -33.02 -10.53 -19.27
CA THR A 346 -33.58 -11.76 -18.67
C THR A 346 -33.80 -12.77 -19.80
N GLY A 347 -32.91 -13.77 -19.91
CA GLY A 347 -32.99 -14.77 -20.97
C GLY A 347 -34.13 -15.76 -20.76
N ASN A 348 -35.35 -15.43 -21.22
CA ASN A 348 -36.42 -16.41 -21.37
C ASN A 348 -36.64 -16.71 -22.86
N SER A 349 -35.96 -17.74 -23.36
CA SER A 349 -36.42 -18.47 -24.55
C SER A 349 -36.82 -19.88 -24.14
N HIS A 350 -38.03 -20.27 -24.53
CA HIS A 350 -38.55 -21.61 -24.29
C HIS A 350 -37.75 -22.68 -25.05
N ARG A 351 -37.32 -23.70 -24.30
CA ARG A 351 -36.92 -25.08 -24.70
C ARG A 351 -35.71 -25.12 -25.64
N THR A 352 -34.54 -25.63 -25.28
CA THR A 352 -34.22 -26.93 -24.66
C THR A 352 -32.78 -26.91 -24.12
N GLY A 353 -32.50 -27.54 -22.97
CA GLY A 353 -31.19 -28.14 -22.66
C GLY A 353 -30.08 -27.27 -22.07
N ASP A 354 -29.86 -26.02 -22.51
CA ASP A 354 -28.59 -25.31 -22.24
C ASP A 354 -28.70 -24.03 -21.35
N CYS A 355 -29.89 -23.72 -20.80
CA CYS A 355 -30.14 -22.48 -20.03
C CYS A 355 -29.83 -22.59 -18.52
N LEU A 356 -28.56 -22.82 -18.14
CA LEU A 356 -28.12 -22.61 -16.75
C LEU A 356 -27.06 -21.49 -16.61
N LEU A 357 -26.38 -21.10 -17.69
CA LEU A 357 -25.23 -20.19 -17.64
C LEU A 357 -25.55 -18.69 -17.41
N PRO A 358 -26.58 -18.08 -18.03
CA PRO A 358 -26.86 -16.65 -17.86
C PRO A 358 -27.35 -16.27 -16.46
N ASP A 359 -28.17 -17.12 -15.85
CA ASP A 359 -28.68 -16.92 -14.48
C ASP A 359 -27.55 -17.00 -13.45
N ILE A 360 -26.54 -17.86 -13.70
CA ILE A 360 -25.37 -17.94 -12.84
C ILE A 360 -24.54 -16.65 -12.91
N ILE A 361 -24.39 -16.01 -14.07
CA ILE A 361 -23.65 -14.74 -14.18
C ILE A 361 -24.34 -13.61 -13.39
N LEU A 362 -25.68 -13.54 -13.42
CA LEU A 362 -26.46 -12.59 -12.61
C LEU A 362 -26.28 -12.86 -11.10
N LEU A 363 -26.29 -14.12 -10.69
CA LEU A 363 -26.04 -14.52 -9.30
C LEU A 363 -24.60 -14.20 -8.86
N LEU A 364 -23.61 -14.44 -9.72
CA LEU A 364 -22.19 -14.22 -9.44
C LEU A 364 -21.79 -12.72 -9.47
N SER A 365 -22.63 -11.84 -10.02
CA SER A 365 -22.38 -10.39 -10.09
C SER A 365 -23.05 -9.60 -8.96
N SER A 366 -23.94 -10.23 -8.17
CA SER A 366 -24.70 -9.56 -7.12
C SER A 366 -24.06 -9.73 -5.74
N THR A 367 -23.74 -8.62 -5.07
CA THR A 367 -23.26 -8.61 -3.68
C THR A 367 -24.25 -9.26 -2.73
N ALA A 368 -25.56 -9.08 -2.96
CA ALA A 368 -26.62 -9.66 -2.13
C ALA A 368 -26.69 -11.19 -2.28
N CYS A 369 -26.50 -11.72 -3.50
CA CYS A 369 -26.49 -13.17 -3.74
C CYS A 369 -25.30 -13.85 -3.07
N TRP A 370 -24.11 -13.25 -3.17
CA TRP A 370 -22.94 -13.73 -2.45
C TRP A 370 -23.14 -13.67 -0.93
N ASN A 371 -23.66 -12.56 -0.39
CA ASN A 371 -23.94 -12.46 1.04
C ASN A 371 -24.93 -13.54 1.51
N ALA A 372 -26.11 -13.63 0.89
CA ALA A 372 -27.17 -14.56 1.27
C ALA A 372 -26.72 -16.04 1.21
N SER A 373 -25.76 -16.37 0.34
CA SER A 373 -25.24 -17.74 0.19
C SER A 373 -24.43 -18.22 1.39
N PHE A 374 -23.86 -17.31 2.19
CA PHE A 374 -22.93 -17.67 3.28
C PHE A 374 -23.29 -17.08 4.63
N LEU A 375 -24.49 -16.49 4.82
CA LEU A 375 -24.90 -15.98 6.14
C LEU A 375 -24.97 -17.13 7.16
N ASP A 376 -24.47 -16.86 8.38
CA ASP A 376 -24.60 -17.79 9.50
C ASP A 376 -26.08 -17.94 9.88
N GLN A 377 -26.58 -19.17 10.02
CA GLN A 377 -28.01 -19.50 10.24
C GLN A 377 -28.47 -19.23 11.69
N SER A 378 -27.80 -18.35 12.42
CA SER A 378 -28.16 -18.00 13.80
C SER A 378 -29.51 -17.28 13.90
N ASP A 379 -30.25 -17.61 14.96
CA ASP A 379 -31.65 -17.20 15.20
C ASP A 379 -31.81 -15.75 15.73
N ASP A 380 -30.72 -14.98 15.84
CA ASP A 380 -30.80 -13.55 16.10
C ASP A 380 -30.93 -12.81 14.76
N GLY A 381 -31.91 -11.93 14.57
CA GLY A 381 -32.18 -11.25 13.29
C GLY A 381 -31.03 -10.40 12.70
N HIS A 382 -29.82 -10.49 13.26
CA HIS A 382 -28.57 -9.87 12.81
C HIS A 382 -27.48 -10.88 12.39
N PHE A 383 -27.78 -12.19 12.36
CA PHE A 383 -26.83 -13.24 11.96
C PHE A 383 -25.50 -13.16 12.73
N LYS A 384 -25.57 -12.85 14.03
CA LYS A 384 -24.44 -12.53 14.94
C LYS A 384 -23.47 -11.44 14.46
N THR A 385 -23.83 -10.64 13.46
CA THR A 385 -22.89 -9.72 12.81
C THR A 385 -22.62 -8.49 13.66
N ASN A 386 -21.34 -8.20 13.89
CA ASN A 386 -20.90 -7.06 14.67
C ASN A 386 -19.45 -6.65 14.26
N PRO A 387 -18.89 -5.56 14.80
CA PRO A 387 -17.53 -5.11 14.47
C PRO A 387 -16.40 -6.11 14.74
N LYS A 388 -16.68 -7.21 15.46
CA LYS A 388 -15.75 -8.31 15.72
C LYS A 388 -16.10 -9.56 14.90
N ILE A 389 -17.37 -9.84 14.62
CA ILE A 389 -17.81 -11.08 13.95
C ILE A 389 -18.48 -10.74 12.61
N PRO A 390 -18.02 -11.28 11.47
CA PRO A 390 -18.57 -10.93 10.15
C PRO A 390 -19.95 -11.52 9.84
N GLY A 391 -20.37 -12.57 10.57
CA GLY A 391 -21.66 -13.24 10.39
C GLY A 391 -21.80 -14.04 9.09
N ILE A 392 -20.67 -14.53 8.56
CA ILE A 392 -20.61 -15.40 7.39
C ILE A 392 -19.85 -16.70 7.72
N ASP A 393 -20.29 -17.81 7.13
CA ASP A 393 -19.59 -19.09 7.19
C ASP A 393 -18.47 -19.16 6.14
N LEU A 394 -17.26 -18.82 6.57
CA LEU A 394 -16.06 -18.88 5.74
C LEU A 394 -15.71 -20.30 5.27
N ASN A 395 -16.12 -21.35 5.99
CA ASN A 395 -15.87 -22.73 5.54
C ASN A 395 -16.73 -23.05 4.31
N SER A 396 -17.98 -22.62 4.29
CA SER A 396 -18.86 -22.75 3.13
C SER A 396 -18.34 -21.98 1.91
N VAL A 397 -17.77 -20.77 2.11
CA VAL A 397 -17.10 -20.01 1.04
C VAL A 397 -15.94 -20.80 0.44
N ARG A 398 -15.09 -21.40 1.28
CA ARG A 398 -13.95 -22.21 0.82
C ARG A 398 -14.40 -23.45 0.06
N MET A 399 -15.38 -24.19 0.59
CA MET A 399 -15.94 -25.37 -0.06
C MET A 399 -16.51 -25.04 -1.45
N LEU A 400 -17.13 -23.87 -1.62
CA LEU A 400 -17.58 -23.40 -2.93
C LEU A 400 -16.38 -23.19 -3.87
N PHE A 401 -15.38 -22.40 -3.47
CA PHE A 401 -14.25 -22.11 -4.33
C PHE A 401 -13.40 -23.33 -4.66
N GLU A 402 -13.22 -24.27 -3.73
CA GLU A 402 -12.59 -25.57 -3.99
C GLU A 402 -13.39 -26.38 -5.01
N THR A 403 -14.72 -26.35 -4.92
CA THR A 403 -15.58 -27.02 -5.89
C THR A 403 -15.48 -26.36 -7.27
N LEU A 404 -15.51 -25.03 -7.35
CA LEU A 404 -15.35 -24.26 -8.59
C LEU A 404 -13.96 -24.44 -9.23
N SER A 405 -12.95 -24.73 -8.43
CA SER A 405 -11.58 -24.97 -8.90
C SER A 405 -11.38 -26.35 -9.53
N LYS A 406 -12.34 -27.27 -9.40
CA LYS A 406 -12.27 -28.58 -10.07
C LYS A 406 -12.35 -28.40 -11.59
N PRO A 407 -11.62 -29.20 -12.39
CA PRO A 407 -11.59 -29.05 -13.86
C PRO A 407 -12.99 -29.02 -14.52
N ALA A 408 -13.95 -29.75 -13.95
CA ALA A 408 -15.33 -29.83 -14.39
C ALA A 408 -16.09 -28.48 -14.35
N PHE A 409 -15.64 -27.53 -13.52
CA PHE A 409 -16.28 -26.22 -13.33
C PHE A 409 -15.38 -25.03 -13.72
N SER A 410 -14.26 -25.30 -14.38
CA SER A 410 -13.27 -24.29 -14.81
C SER A 410 -13.88 -23.15 -15.64
N GLY A 411 -14.81 -23.46 -16.55
CA GLY A 411 -15.54 -22.45 -17.33
C GLY A 411 -16.42 -21.53 -16.47
N LEU A 412 -16.97 -22.05 -15.36
CA LEU A 412 -17.78 -21.27 -14.43
C LEU A 412 -16.91 -20.33 -13.58
N LEU A 413 -15.75 -20.82 -13.14
CA LEU A 413 -14.76 -20.02 -12.43
C LEU A 413 -14.20 -18.88 -13.30
N GLU A 414 -13.93 -19.14 -14.58
CA GLU A 414 -13.49 -18.09 -15.52
C GLU A 414 -14.56 -17.01 -15.72
N GLN A 415 -15.82 -17.41 -15.82
CA GLN A 415 -16.95 -16.48 -15.89
C GLN A 415 -17.16 -15.69 -14.60
N ALA A 416 -17.04 -16.34 -13.44
CA ALA A 416 -17.05 -15.67 -12.13
C ALA A 416 -15.93 -14.62 -12.03
N THR A 417 -14.73 -14.98 -12.49
CA THR A 417 -13.55 -14.09 -12.50
C THR A 417 -13.79 -12.85 -13.37
N LYS A 418 -14.33 -13.03 -14.59
CA LYS A 418 -14.72 -11.93 -15.47
C LYS A 418 -15.82 -11.04 -14.87
N SER A 419 -16.76 -11.65 -14.13
CA SER A 419 -17.80 -10.91 -13.39
C SER A 419 -17.20 -10.08 -12.26
N PHE A 420 -16.23 -10.62 -11.51
CA PHE A 420 -15.54 -9.90 -10.46
C PHE A 420 -14.75 -8.70 -10.99
N GLU A 421 -14.04 -8.88 -12.10
CA GLU A 421 -13.26 -7.85 -12.79
C GLU A 421 -14.15 -6.71 -13.31
N SER A 422 -15.21 -7.04 -14.05
CA SER A 422 -15.98 -6.05 -14.80
C SER A 422 -17.17 -5.45 -14.05
N LEU A 423 -17.68 -6.14 -13.03
CA LEU A 423 -18.92 -5.77 -12.34
C LEU A 423 -18.73 -5.63 -10.82
N LEU A 424 -18.29 -6.68 -10.13
CA LEU A 424 -18.36 -6.71 -8.67
C LEU A 424 -17.36 -5.75 -7.98
N ILE A 425 -16.06 -5.83 -8.31
CA ILE A 425 -15.02 -5.00 -7.67
C ILE A 425 -15.21 -3.50 -7.95
N PRO A 426 -15.52 -3.07 -9.20
CA PRO A 426 -15.78 -1.65 -9.49
C PRO A 426 -17.00 -1.08 -8.75
N GLN A 427 -17.97 -1.92 -8.37
CA GLN A 427 -19.19 -1.51 -7.67
C GLN A 427 -19.05 -1.48 -6.14
N LEU A 428 -17.92 -1.92 -5.58
CA LEU A 428 -17.71 -1.91 -4.13
C LEU A 428 -17.65 -0.47 -3.57
N PRO A 429 -18.51 -0.12 -2.60
CA PRO A 429 -18.65 1.25 -2.10
C PRO A 429 -17.38 1.74 -1.38
N CYS A 430 -17.02 3.01 -1.61
CA CYS A 430 -15.79 3.59 -1.05
C CYS A 430 -15.91 3.99 0.43
N SER A 431 -17.01 4.64 0.87
CA SER A 431 -17.45 4.76 2.28
C SER A 431 -18.70 5.64 2.51
N PRO A 432 -19.48 5.41 3.59
CA PRO A 432 -19.39 4.22 4.44
C PRO A 432 -19.95 3.01 3.68
N PRO A 433 -19.20 1.89 3.58
CA PRO A 433 -19.76 0.65 3.06
C PRO A 433 -20.83 0.15 4.03
N ASP A 434 -21.86 -0.49 3.50
CA ASP A 434 -22.78 -1.29 4.29
C ASP A 434 -22.12 -2.61 4.72
N VAL A 435 -22.78 -3.31 5.65
CA VAL A 435 -22.26 -4.57 6.20
C VAL A 435 -22.15 -5.65 5.11
N GLU A 436 -23.01 -5.61 4.10
CA GLU A 436 -22.99 -6.52 2.96
C GLU A 436 -21.76 -6.32 2.08
N ALA A 437 -21.41 -5.07 1.70
CA ALA A 437 -20.17 -4.80 0.99
C ALA A 437 -18.93 -5.21 1.80
N MET A 438 -18.96 -5.00 3.11
CA MET A 438 -17.86 -5.37 4.00
C MET A 438 -17.54 -6.87 3.94
N ARG A 439 -18.57 -7.73 3.93
CA ARG A 439 -18.40 -9.20 3.85
C ARG A 439 -17.88 -9.66 2.49
N ILE A 440 -18.18 -8.93 1.41
CA ILE A 440 -17.68 -9.25 0.07
C ILE A 440 -16.15 -9.12 0.00
N TYR A 441 -15.54 -8.16 0.69
CA TYR A 441 -14.07 -8.08 0.76
C TYR A 441 -13.45 -9.36 1.37
N LEU A 442 -14.10 -9.97 2.37
CA LEU A 442 -13.68 -11.26 2.94
C LEU A 442 -13.92 -12.42 1.97
N ILE A 443 -15.11 -12.51 1.37
CA ILE A 443 -15.46 -13.59 0.44
C ILE A 443 -14.52 -13.60 -0.76
N LEU A 444 -14.27 -12.44 -1.37
CA LEU A 444 -13.37 -12.34 -2.53
C LEU A 444 -11.94 -12.70 -2.16
N SER A 445 -11.49 -12.42 -0.94
CA SER A 445 -10.13 -12.74 -0.49
C SER A 445 -9.83 -14.25 -0.51
N GLU A 446 -10.86 -15.11 -0.50
CA GLU A 446 -10.75 -16.57 -0.60
C GLU A 446 -10.78 -17.08 -2.06
N CYS A 447 -10.92 -16.20 -3.06
CA CYS A 447 -11.03 -16.60 -4.47
C CYS A 447 -9.67 -17.07 -5.04
N PRO A 448 -9.54 -18.31 -5.53
CA PRO A 448 -8.28 -18.84 -6.07
C PRO A 448 -7.78 -18.10 -7.31
N ALA A 449 -8.69 -17.51 -8.09
CA ALA A 449 -8.35 -16.77 -9.30
C ALA A 449 -7.49 -15.51 -9.04
N LEU A 450 -7.51 -14.98 -7.80
CA LEU A 450 -6.68 -13.85 -7.40
C LEU A 450 -5.18 -14.18 -7.29
N GLN A 451 -4.85 -15.47 -7.18
CA GLN A 451 -3.46 -15.96 -7.10
C GLN A 451 -2.83 -16.18 -8.48
N ASP A 452 -3.61 -16.17 -9.56
CA ASP A 452 -3.06 -16.29 -10.91
C ASP A 452 -2.42 -14.97 -11.35
N SER A 453 -1.13 -15.03 -11.69
CA SER A 453 -0.34 -13.93 -12.25
C SER A 453 -1.02 -13.18 -13.40
N LYS A 454 -1.84 -13.86 -14.22
CA LYS A 454 -2.59 -13.25 -15.33
C LYS A 454 -3.64 -12.24 -14.86
N ASN A 455 -4.18 -12.42 -13.65
CA ASN A 455 -5.28 -11.63 -13.11
C ASN A 455 -4.81 -10.53 -12.15
N TYR A 456 -3.50 -10.42 -11.88
CA TYR A 456 -2.99 -9.45 -10.91
C TYR A 456 -3.36 -7.99 -11.25
N ILE A 457 -3.20 -7.60 -12.52
CA ILE A 457 -3.47 -6.23 -12.99
C ILE A 457 -4.98 -5.96 -13.06
N SER A 458 -5.77 -6.93 -13.52
CA SER A 458 -7.20 -6.74 -13.78
C SER A 458 -8.10 -6.98 -12.57
N LEU A 459 -7.66 -7.79 -11.60
CA LEU A 459 -8.50 -8.26 -10.49
C LEU A 459 -7.90 -7.95 -9.13
N THR A 460 -6.70 -8.47 -8.84
CA THR A 460 -6.16 -8.47 -7.46
C THR A 460 -5.70 -7.09 -6.99
N ILE A 461 -5.07 -6.30 -7.87
CA ILE A 461 -4.66 -4.92 -7.57
C ILE A 461 -5.88 -3.98 -7.46
N PRO A 462 -6.89 -4.03 -8.35
CA PRO A 462 -8.15 -3.31 -8.17
C PRO A 462 -8.88 -3.64 -6.86
N LEU A 463 -8.91 -4.91 -6.44
CA LEU A 463 -9.45 -5.29 -5.13
C LEU A 463 -8.67 -4.64 -3.99
N ALA A 464 -7.33 -4.63 -4.06
CA ALA A 464 -6.50 -3.97 -3.06
C ALA A 464 -6.77 -2.46 -2.99
N MET A 465 -6.88 -1.79 -4.14
CA MET A 465 -7.24 -0.38 -4.21
C MET A 465 -8.63 -0.11 -3.63
N ALA A 466 -9.61 -1.00 -3.85
CA ALA A 466 -10.95 -0.87 -3.28
C ALA A 466 -10.92 -0.97 -1.75
N ILE A 467 -10.16 -1.93 -1.18
CA ILE A 467 -9.97 -2.06 0.27
C ILE A 467 -9.28 -0.82 0.86
N LEU A 468 -8.26 -0.30 0.19
CA LEU A 468 -7.49 0.87 0.66
C LEU A 468 -8.27 2.19 0.59
N ARG A 469 -9.39 2.24 -0.14
CA ARG A 469 -10.30 3.41 -0.20
C ARG A 469 -11.26 3.50 0.99
N LEU A 470 -11.34 2.47 1.83
CA LEU A 470 -12.22 2.44 3.00
C LEU A 470 -11.81 3.49 4.06
N ASP A 471 -12.80 4.18 4.62
CA ASP A 471 -12.61 5.11 5.75
C ASP A 471 -12.08 4.38 7.00
N THR A 472 -11.55 5.15 7.95
CA THR A 472 -10.88 4.64 9.16
C THR A 472 -11.72 3.65 9.98
N ASN A 473 -13.04 3.81 10.08
CA ASN A 473 -13.91 2.94 10.87
C ASN A 473 -14.19 1.58 10.18
N PRO A 474 -14.72 1.53 8.94
CA PRO A 474 -14.86 0.28 8.19
C PRO A 474 -13.54 -0.47 8.02
N SER A 475 -12.45 0.25 7.74
CA SER A 475 -11.11 -0.33 7.61
C SER A 475 -10.66 -1.09 8.87
N LYS A 476 -11.00 -0.58 10.07
CA LYS A 476 -10.75 -1.26 11.36
C LYS A 476 -11.65 -2.48 11.58
N VAL A 477 -12.89 -2.45 11.10
CA VAL A 477 -13.79 -3.61 11.19
C VAL A 477 -13.24 -4.76 10.35
N LEU A 478 -12.78 -4.49 9.12
CA LEU A 478 -12.13 -5.49 8.28
C LEU A 478 -10.85 -6.04 8.92
N ASP A 479 -10.04 -5.18 9.55
CA ASP A 479 -8.84 -5.62 10.30
C ASP A 479 -9.20 -6.60 11.42
N ASN A 480 -10.27 -6.33 12.18
CA ASN A 480 -10.74 -7.21 13.24
C ASN A 480 -11.24 -8.54 12.68
N TRP A 481 -11.93 -8.53 11.53
CA TRP A 481 -12.41 -9.75 10.90
C TRP A 481 -11.27 -10.60 10.35
N TRP A 482 -10.23 -9.99 9.77
CA TRP A 482 -9.03 -10.73 9.36
C TRP A 482 -8.27 -11.33 10.54
N CYS A 483 -8.35 -10.76 11.74
CA CYS A 483 -7.78 -11.39 12.96
C CYS A 483 -8.46 -12.72 13.33
N LEU A 484 -9.65 -13.01 12.78
CA LEU A 484 -10.41 -14.24 13.06
C LEU A 484 -10.29 -15.29 11.96
N VAL A 485 -9.61 -14.97 10.86
CA VAL A 485 -9.46 -15.88 9.72
C VAL A 485 -8.44 -16.98 10.07
N ASP A 486 -8.57 -18.14 9.43
CA ASP A 486 -7.61 -19.24 9.60
C ASP A 486 -6.19 -18.84 9.17
N GLY A 487 -5.17 -19.31 9.89
CA GLY A 487 -3.77 -18.96 9.63
C GLY A 487 -3.29 -19.33 8.22
N ASN A 488 -3.79 -20.43 7.64
CA ASN A 488 -3.42 -20.83 6.27
C ASN A 488 -4.00 -19.85 5.24
N VAL A 489 -5.23 -19.39 5.45
CA VAL A 489 -5.87 -18.42 4.56
C VAL A 489 -5.13 -17.09 4.63
N PHE A 490 -4.81 -16.65 5.85
CA PHE A 490 -4.03 -15.45 6.06
C PHE A 490 -2.65 -15.55 5.38
N SER A 491 -1.96 -16.69 5.51
CA SER A 491 -0.70 -16.97 4.81
C SER A 491 -0.85 -16.88 3.28
N ARG A 492 -1.91 -17.48 2.70
CA ARG A 492 -2.18 -17.36 1.25
C ARG A 492 -2.37 -15.92 0.79
N LEU A 493 -3.05 -15.09 1.60
CA LEU A 493 -3.24 -13.66 1.29
C LEU A 493 -1.92 -12.90 1.29
N VAL A 494 -1.05 -13.16 2.27
CA VAL A 494 0.29 -12.56 2.33
C VAL A 494 1.12 -12.97 1.12
N GLU A 495 1.17 -14.26 0.77
CA GLU A 495 1.93 -14.75 -0.38
C GLU A 495 1.41 -14.23 -1.73
N MET A 496 0.09 -14.07 -1.87
CA MET A 496 -0.52 -13.50 -3.06
C MET A 496 -0.05 -12.05 -3.29
N TYR A 497 -0.11 -11.19 -2.27
CA TYR A 497 0.34 -9.80 -2.42
C TYR A 497 1.87 -9.66 -2.51
N LYS A 498 2.65 -10.55 -1.87
CA LYS A 498 4.10 -10.65 -2.10
C LYS A 498 4.41 -10.98 -3.56
N SER A 499 3.71 -11.95 -4.13
CA SER A 499 3.88 -12.38 -5.52
C SER A 499 3.54 -11.25 -6.50
N ILE A 500 2.56 -10.40 -6.19
CA ILE A 500 2.23 -9.21 -6.98
C ILE A 500 3.37 -8.19 -6.94
N VAL A 501 3.97 -7.93 -5.78
CA VAL A 501 5.12 -7.02 -5.68
C VAL A 501 6.28 -7.55 -6.53
N VAL A 502 6.61 -8.84 -6.42
CA VAL A 502 7.66 -9.48 -7.25
C VAL A 502 7.34 -9.37 -8.75
N PHE A 503 6.10 -9.62 -9.15
CA PHE A 503 5.65 -9.49 -10.54
C PHE A 503 5.80 -8.07 -11.08
N LEU A 504 5.42 -7.05 -10.30
CA LEU A 504 5.54 -5.65 -10.69
C LEU A 504 7.00 -5.19 -10.79
N LEU A 505 7.89 -5.75 -9.96
CA LEU A 505 9.33 -5.45 -9.97
C LEU A 505 10.07 -6.13 -11.15
N THR A 506 9.69 -7.36 -11.52
CA THR A 506 10.36 -8.16 -12.56
C THR A 506 9.83 -7.91 -13.98
N GLY A 507 8.51 -7.81 -14.16
CA GLY A 507 7.86 -7.77 -15.48
C GLY A 507 6.93 -6.58 -15.71
N GLY A 508 6.57 -5.82 -14.66
CA GLY A 508 5.61 -4.72 -14.77
C GLY A 508 6.07 -3.51 -15.61
N LYS A 509 7.38 -3.27 -15.72
CA LYS A 509 7.94 -2.09 -16.42
C LYS A 509 7.68 -2.09 -17.94
N THR A 510 7.46 -3.24 -18.56
CA THR A 510 7.22 -3.38 -20.01
C THR A 510 5.73 -3.45 -20.39
N LEU A 511 4.85 -3.79 -19.44
CA LEU A 511 3.41 -3.99 -19.67
C LEU A 511 2.55 -2.79 -19.24
N LEU A 512 3.08 -1.87 -18.43
CA LEU A 512 2.31 -0.79 -17.80
C LEU A 512 2.85 0.60 -18.17
N ILE A 513 1.94 1.58 -18.30
CA ILE A 513 2.31 2.99 -18.44
C ILE A 513 2.98 3.45 -17.12
N PRO A 514 4.13 4.16 -17.14
CA PRO A 514 4.91 4.49 -15.95
C PRO A 514 4.12 5.12 -14.79
N VAL A 515 3.08 5.92 -15.10
CA VAL A 515 2.25 6.61 -14.10
C VAL A 515 1.39 5.65 -13.25
N PHE A 516 0.95 4.52 -13.81
CA PHE A 516 0.13 3.55 -13.08
C PHE A 516 0.99 2.53 -12.31
N HIS A 517 2.23 2.30 -12.74
CA HIS A 517 3.15 1.35 -12.12
C HIS A 517 3.43 1.70 -10.65
N ASP A 518 3.74 2.98 -10.37
CA ASP A 518 3.97 3.46 -8.99
C ASP A 518 2.71 3.34 -8.12
N SER A 519 1.54 3.66 -8.68
CA SER A 519 0.25 3.55 -7.97
C SER A 519 -0.07 2.10 -7.59
N TYR A 520 0.21 1.16 -8.50
CA TYR A 520 -0.07 -0.27 -8.30
C TYR A 520 0.90 -0.92 -7.31
N ILE A 521 2.20 -0.60 -7.40
CA ILE A 521 3.18 -1.04 -6.39
C ILE A 521 2.81 -0.46 -5.02
N SER A 522 2.48 0.83 -4.95
CA SER A 522 2.01 1.45 -3.70
C SER A 522 0.77 0.76 -3.13
N ALA A 523 -0.21 0.40 -3.97
CA ALA A 523 -1.41 -0.29 -3.52
C ALA A 523 -1.09 -1.68 -2.94
N ALA A 524 -0.25 -2.46 -3.61
CA ALA A 524 0.16 -3.78 -3.11
C ALA A 524 0.94 -3.66 -1.78
N LEU A 525 1.89 -2.73 -1.68
CA LEU A 525 2.69 -2.51 -0.47
C LEU A 525 1.85 -2.02 0.71
N LYS A 526 0.93 -1.07 0.50
CA LYS A 526 0.03 -0.56 1.55
C LYS A 526 -0.93 -1.63 2.07
N LEU A 527 -1.38 -2.54 1.20
CA LEU A 527 -2.23 -3.64 1.64
C LEU A 527 -1.43 -4.70 2.41
N LEU A 528 -0.20 -5.02 1.98
CA LEU A 528 0.73 -5.85 2.76
C LEU A 528 1.01 -5.23 4.13
N GLU A 529 1.18 -3.90 4.22
CA GLU A 529 1.35 -3.19 5.49
C GLU A 529 0.11 -3.33 6.38
N LYS A 530 -1.10 -3.29 5.80
CA LYS A 530 -2.35 -3.52 6.53
C LYS A 530 -2.41 -4.96 7.08
N LEU A 531 -2.09 -5.97 6.26
CA LEU A 531 -2.01 -7.36 6.71
C LEU A 531 -0.95 -7.54 7.81
N TYR A 532 0.23 -6.94 7.66
CA TYR A 532 1.25 -6.95 8.71
C TYR A 532 0.72 -6.40 10.05
N LYS A 533 -0.01 -5.27 10.04
CA LYS A 533 -0.64 -4.70 11.24
C LYS A 533 -1.71 -5.60 11.86
N VAL A 534 -2.42 -6.38 11.05
CA VAL A 534 -3.36 -7.42 11.52
C VAL A 534 -2.60 -8.57 12.18
N ASN A 535 -1.52 -9.03 11.56
CA ASN A 535 -0.69 -10.13 12.08
C ASN A 535 -0.05 -9.78 13.43
N LEU A 536 0.30 -8.51 13.68
CA LEU A 536 0.79 -8.06 14.99
C LEU A 536 -0.23 -8.29 16.13
N LYS A 537 -1.53 -8.38 15.82
CA LYS A 537 -2.60 -8.62 16.80
C LYS A 537 -2.97 -10.10 16.91
N ALA A 538 -3.03 -10.81 15.78
CA ALA A 538 -3.58 -12.16 15.70
C ALA A 538 -2.50 -13.27 15.64
N GLN A 539 -1.26 -12.92 15.32
CA GLN A 539 -0.12 -13.85 15.21
C GLN A 539 -0.40 -15.08 14.33
N HIS A 540 -1.05 -14.87 13.18
CA HIS A 540 -1.38 -15.94 12.23
C HIS A 540 -0.15 -16.59 11.58
N VAL A 541 0.86 -15.79 11.27
CA VAL A 541 2.11 -16.23 10.62
C VAL A 541 3.32 -15.60 11.29
N GLU A 542 4.48 -16.24 11.15
CA GLU A 542 5.75 -15.68 11.62
C GLU A 542 6.15 -14.43 10.84
N TYR A 543 6.88 -13.52 11.49
CA TYR A 543 7.35 -12.26 10.89
C TYR A 543 8.12 -12.48 9.58
N ASN A 544 8.99 -13.50 9.54
CA ASN A 544 9.83 -13.83 8.40
C ASN A 544 9.02 -14.23 7.15
N HIS A 545 7.76 -14.65 7.33
CA HIS A 545 6.87 -14.99 6.22
C HIS A 545 6.55 -13.77 5.34
N PHE A 546 6.67 -12.54 5.87
CA PHE A 546 6.48 -11.32 5.08
C PHE A 546 7.69 -10.94 4.22
N TYR A 547 8.86 -11.55 4.43
CA TYR A 547 10.05 -11.25 3.62
C TYR A 547 9.88 -11.64 2.16
N ILE A 548 10.42 -10.80 1.28
CA ILE A 548 10.62 -11.11 -0.13
C ILE A 548 12.07 -11.62 -0.28
N PRO A 549 12.29 -12.94 -0.46
CA PRO A 549 13.63 -13.53 -0.37
C PRO A 549 14.64 -12.95 -1.36
N ASP A 550 14.21 -12.68 -2.59
CA ASP A 550 15.09 -12.26 -3.71
C ASP A 550 15.15 -10.73 -3.90
N ILE A 551 14.67 -9.94 -2.94
CA ILE A 551 14.51 -8.49 -3.11
C ILE A 551 15.82 -7.76 -3.45
N THR A 552 16.94 -8.24 -2.92
CA THR A 552 18.30 -7.72 -3.18
C THR A 552 18.76 -7.94 -4.62
N SER A 553 18.24 -8.98 -5.30
CA SER A 553 18.53 -9.24 -6.72
C SER A 553 17.62 -8.43 -7.66
N LEU A 554 16.43 -8.05 -7.18
CA LEU A 554 15.40 -7.38 -7.96
C LEU A 554 15.54 -5.86 -7.95
N VAL A 555 16.05 -5.30 -6.86
CA VAL A 555 16.12 -3.85 -6.63
C VAL A 555 17.47 -3.47 -6.05
N ASP A 556 18.03 -2.37 -6.55
CA ASP A 556 19.18 -1.73 -5.90
C ASP A 556 18.73 -1.06 -4.60
N ILE A 557 18.96 -1.75 -3.49
CA ILE A 557 18.60 -1.30 -2.14
C ILE A 557 19.37 -0.03 -1.76
N GLN A 558 20.60 0.18 -2.27
CA GLN A 558 21.38 1.37 -1.97
C GLN A 558 20.74 2.60 -2.60
N GLU A 559 20.34 2.50 -3.87
CA GLU A 559 19.67 3.60 -4.58
C GLU A 559 18.27 3.89 -3.99
N ASP A 560 17.50 2.85 -3.65
CA ASP A 560 16.17 3.00 -3.02
C ASP A 560 16.28 3.64 -1.63
N TYR A 561 17.31 3.28 -0.84
CA TYR A 561 17.58 3.90 0.46
C TYR A 561 17.91 5.39 0.31
N LEU A 562 18.78 5.74 -0.65
CA LEU A 562 19.11 7.15 -0.91
C LEU A 562 17.87 7.95 -1.33
N LYS A 563 17.01 7.38 -2.18
CA LYS A 563 15.71 8.00 -2.53
C LYS A 563 14.82 8.17 -1.31
N TRP A 564 14.73 7.17 -0.44
CA TRP A 564 13.92 7.26 0.79
C TRP A 564 14.47 8.30 1.76
N PHE A 565 15.79 8.32 1.95
CA PHE A 565 16.48 9.27 2.82
C PHE A 565 16.30 10.71 2.32
N LEU A 566 16.41 10.93 1.01
CA LEU A 566 16.22 12.22 0.35
C LEU A 566 14.73 12.60 0.19
N SER A 567 13.79 11.65 0.17
CA SER A 567 12.34 11.93 -0.01
C SER A 567 11.71 12.79 1.09
N LYS A 568 12.44 13.03 2.20
CA LYS A 568 12.15 14.12 3.15
C LYS A 568 12.15 15.51 2.49
N ALA A 569 12.74 15.65 1.30
CA ALA A 569 12.71 16.80 0.42
C ALA A 569 11.94 16.46 -0.89
N GLU A 570 10.62 16.62 -0.86
CA GLU A 570 9.74 16.86 -2.02
C GLU A 570 9.84 15.94 -3.27
N ILE A 571 10.06 14.62 -3.14
CA ILE A 571 9.92 13.68 -4.28
C ILE A 571 8.92 12.56 -3.97
N SER A 572 7.87 12.48 -4.78
CA SER A 572 6.73 11.55 -4.65
C SER A 572 6.97 10.19 -5.34
N SER A 573 8.12 9.55 -5.14
CA SER A 573 8.36 8.19 -5.63
C SER A 573 8.17 7.16 -4.51
N VAL A 574 7.51 6.04 -4.81
CA VAL A 574 7.34 4.94 -3.87
C VAL A 574 8.69 4.27 -3.61
N THR A 575 9.07 4.13 -2.35
CA THR A 575 10.33 3.49 -1.93
C THR A 575 10.01 2.25 -1.11
N LEU A 576 10.71 1.15 -1.39
CA LEU A 576 10.55 -0.13 -0.67
C LEU A 576 11.09 -0.02 0.75
N CYS A 577 12.12 0.82 0.96
CA CYS A 577 12.69 1.15 2.27
C CYS A 577 11.66 1.74 3.26
N ALA A 578 10.52 2.25 2.79
CA ALA A 578 9.42 2.68 3.66
C ALA A 578 8.66 1.51 4.33
N TYR A 579 8.84 0.28 3.85
CA TYR A 579 8.11 -0.92 4.27
C TYR A 579 9.09 -1.99 4.80
N PRO A 580 9.72 -1.81 5.97
CA PRO A 580 10.82 -2.66 6.43
C PRO A 580 10.46 -4.14 6.65
N PHE A 581 9.19 -4.47 6.86
CA PHE A 581 8.73 -5.84 7.10
C PHE A 581 8.83 -6.75 5.86
N ILE A 582 8.99 -6.19 4.65
CA ILE A 582 9.21 -6.99 3.43
C ILE A 582 10.69 -7.27 3.17
N LEU A 583 11.58 -6.51 3.81
CA LEU A 583 13.02 -6.59 3.62
C LEU A 583 13.59 -7.67 4.54
N ASN A 584 14.32 -8.60 3.96
CA ASN A 584 15.06 -9.60 4.73
C ASN A 584 16.27 -8.95 5.44
N ALA A 585 16.88 -9.71 6.36
CA ALA A 585 18.00 -9.23 7.15
C ALA A 585 19.21 -8.79 6.28
N GLN A 586 19.42 -9.43 5.14
CA GLN A 586 20.47 -9.09 4.17
C GLN A 586 20.25 -7.69 3.57
N ALA A 587 19.05 -7.41 3.06
CA ALA A 587 18.69 -6.12 2.49
C ALA A 587 18.78 -4.99 3.54
N LYS A 588 18.29 -5.23 4.75
CA LYS A 588 18.39 -4.27 5.86
C LYS A 588 19.85 -3.98 6.24
N THR A 589 20.71 -4.99 6.20
CA THR A 589 22.14 -4.79 6.46
C THR A 589 22.78 -3.92 5.39
N THR A 590 22.46 -4.14 4.11
CA THR A 590 22.90 -3.24 3.03
C THR A 590 22.43 -1.81 3.25
N MET A 591 21.18 -1.58 3.70
CA MET A 591 20.70 -0.24 4.03
C MET A 591 21.51 0.41 5.17
N LEU A 592 21.83 -0.34 6.23
CA LEU A 592 22.63 0.18 7.34
C LEU A 592 24.06 0.49 6.90
N GLN A 593 24.68 -0.35 6.06
CA GLN A 593 25.99 -0.09 5.49
C GLN A 593 25.98 1.18 4.63
N THR A 594 24.98 1.35 3.77
CA THR A 594 24.81 2.58 2.98
C THR A 594 24.59 3.80 3.87
N ASP A 595 23.81 3.68 4.95
CA ASP A 595 23.66 4.77 5.94
C ASP A 595 25.00 5.10 6.61
N ALA A 596 25.75 4.10 7.06
CA ALA A 596 27.05 4.27 7.69
C ALA A 596 28.04 4.99 6.74
N GLU A 597 28.14 4.53 5.49
CA GLU A 597 28.98 5.17 4.45
C GLU A 597 28.56 6.62 4.20
N LEU A 598 27.24 6.89 4.10
CA LEU A 598 26.71 8.23 3.90
C LEU A 598 27.04 9.14 5.09
N GLN A 599 26.83 8.67 6.33
CA GLN A 599 27.16 9.41 7.55
C GLN A 599 28.67 9.69 7.64
N MET A 600 29.51 8.71 7.28
CA MET A 600 30.97 8.89 7.20
C MET A 600 31.35 9.97 6.20
N GLN A 601 30.80 9.94 4.99
CA GLN A 601 31.05 10.96 3.96
C GLN A 601 30.57 12.35 4.40
N MET A 602 29.40 12.43 5.05
CA MET A 602 28.89 13.69 5.61
C MET A 602 29.80 14.24 6.72
N ALA A 603 30.31 13.40 7.61
CA ALA A 603 31.24 13.79 8.67
C ALA A 603 32.59 14.27 8.11
N VAL A 604 33.13 13.59 7.09
CA VAL A 604 34.35 13.99 6.36
C VAL A 604 34.14 15.33 5.66
N SER A 605 33.03 15.48 4.93
CA SER A 605 32.70 16.73 4.24
C SER A 605 32.54 17.90 5.22
N GLY A 606 31.89 17.67 6.37
CA GLY A 606 31.77 18.65 7.45
C GLY A 606 33.12 19.04 8.05
N ALA A 607 34.01 18.08 8.29
CA ALA A 607 35.37 18.34 8.76
C ALA A 607 36.19 19.14 7.72
N ASN A 608 36.09 18.78 6.44
CA ASN A 608 36.76 19.50 5.36
C ASN A 608 36.23 20.94 5.21
N LEU A 609 34.91 21.14 5.29
CA LEU A 609 34.31 22.47 5.25
C LEU A 609 34.78 23.32 6.45
N HIS A 610 34.82 22.73 7.64
CA HIS A 610 35.37 23.37 8.82
C HIS A 610 36.85 23.73 8.63
N ASN A 611 37.67 22.84 8.06
CA ASN A 611 39.08 23.11 7.79
C ASN A 611 39.28 24.24 6.78
N VAL A 612 38.47 24.29 5.73
CA VAL A 612 38.46 25.41 4.78
C VAL A 612 38.07 26.71 5.49
N PHE A 613 37.06 26.66 6.36
CA PHE A 613 36.66 27.81 7.17
C PHE A 613 37.81 28.28 8.11
N MET A 614 38.45 27.36 8.85
CA MET A 614 39.56 27.69 9.75
C MET A 614 40.80 28.22 9.01
N LEU A 615 41.04 27.73 7.78
CA LEU A 615 42.06 28.29 6.88
C LEU A 615 41.72 29.72 6.48
N LEU A 616 40.45 30.01 6.18
CA LEU A 616 39.96 31.35 5.86
C LEU A 616 39.96 32.30 7.06
N THR A 617 39.79 31.80 8.29
CA THR A 617 39.86 32.59 9.54
C THR A 617 41.27 32.70 10.13
N LEU A 618 42.29 32.17 9.45
CA LEU A 618 43.72 32.20 9.87
C LEU A 618 44.00 31.46 11.20
N GLU A 619 43.22 30.43 11.52
CA GLU A 619 43.40 29.58 12.71
C GLU A 619 43.65 28.10 12.32
N PRO A 620 44.74 27.79 11.58
CA PRO A 620 44.98 26.47 11.01
C PRO A 620 45.26 25.37 12.04
N LEU A 621 45.61 25.74 13.28
CA LEU A 621 45.87 24.80 14.37
C LEU A 621 44.60 24.12 14.92
N LEU A 622 43.42 24.65 14.59
CA LEU A 622 42.12 24.09 14.98
C LEU A 622 41.51 23.19 13.90
N ALA A 623 42.28 22.84 12.86
CA ALA A 623 41.83 21.93 11.82
C ALA A 623 41.49 20.55 12.41
N ARG A 624 40.35 20.00 11.97
CA ARG A 624 39.84 18.69 12.36
C ARG A 624 40.36 17.62 11.40
N ASN A 625 40.80 16.49 11.94
CA ASN A 625 41.16 15.34 11.12
C ASN A 625 39.90 14.77 10.43
N PRO A 626 39.93 14.45 9.11
CA PRO A 626 38.82 13.80 8.42
C PRO A 626 38.60 12.34 8.84
N PHE A 627 39.58 11.70 9.49
CA PHE A 627 39.49 10.32 10.00
C PHE A 627 39.34 10.29 11.52
N LEU A 628 38.73 9.22 12.03
CA LEU A 628 38.82 8.83 13.43
C LEU A 628 40.08 7.97 13.59
N VAL A 629 41.13 8.52 14.16
CA VAL A 629 42.42 7.82 14.29
C VAL A 629 42.60 7.36 15.72
N LEU A 630 42.73 6.06 15.94
CA LEU A 630 42.99 5.48 17.26
C LEU A 630 44.44 4.99 17.32
N HIS A 631 45.20 5.54 18.26
CA HIS A 631 46.55 5.11 18.60
C HIS A 631 46.50 4.19 19.81
N VAL A 632 46.87 2.93 19.62
CA VAL A 632 46.76 1.89 20.66
C VAL A 632 48.01 1.04 20.74
N ARG A 633 48.35 0.60 21.95
CA ARG A 633 49.43 -0.37 22.20
C ARG A 633 48.83 -1.73 22.51
N ARG A 634 49.43 -2.81 21.99
CA ARG A 634 48.95 -4.20 22.20
C ARG A 634 48.83 -4.55 23.69
N ASP A 635 49.79 -4.14 24.51
CA ASP A 635 49.82 -4.45 25.94
C ASP A 635 48.82 -3.64 26.78
N HIS A 636 48.20 -2.60 26.22
CA HIS A 636 47.38 -1.63 26.95
C HIS A 636 46.09 -1.25 26.19
N LEU A 637 45.60 -2.18 25.36
CA LEU A 637 44.49 -1.99 24.41
C LEU A 637 43.28 -1.28 25.03
N VAL A 638 42.76 -1.80 26.15
CA VAL A 638 41.55 -1.28 26.77
C VAL A 638 41.74 0.14 27.29
N SER A 639 42.85 0.40 27.97
CA SER A 639 43.12 1.72 28.56
C SER A 639 43.37 2.81 27.52
N ASP A 640 44.07 2.48 26.44
CA ASP A 640 44.33 3.42 25.35
C ASP A 640 43.02 3.66 24.56
N ALA A 641 42.23 2.62 24.26
CA ALA A 641 40.93 2.78 23.61
C ALA A 641 39.96 3.64 24.42
N LEU A 642 39.87 3.45 25.74
CA LEU A 642 39.05 4.27 26.63
C LEU A 642 39.48 5.74 26.58
N ARG A 643 40.79 6.02 26.65
CA ARG A 643 41.33 7.38 26.62
C ARG A 643 41.00 8.08 25.31
N GLU A 644 41.28 7.43 24.17
CA GLU A 644 41.07 8.03 22.85
C GLU A 644 39.57 8.25 22.58
N LEU A 645 38.71 7.25 22.82
CA LEU A 645 37.29 7.33 22.47
C LEU A 645 36.48 8.28 23.37
N THR A 646 36.93 8.54 24.60
CA THR A 646 36.26 9.51 25.49
C THR A 646 36.47 10.96 25.04
N ILE A 647 37.54 11.24 24.29
CA ILE A 647 37.90 12.59 23.82
C ILE A 647 37.05 13.01 22.61
N TYR A 648 36.62 12.06 21.80
CA TYR A 648 35.91 12.34 20.54
C TYR A 648 34.44 12.72 20.74
N SER A 649 33.96 13.65 19.92
CA SER A 649 32.54 14.00 19.88
C SER A 649 31.73 12.98 19.09
N ASP A 650 30.41 12.93 19.30
CA ASP A 650 29.50 12.01 18.59
C ASP A 650 29.61 12.09 17.06
N VAL A 651 29.95 13.27 16.51
CA VAL A 651 30.16 13.46 15.06
C VAL A 651 31.49 12.88 14.60
N ASP A 652 32.52 12.96 15.44
CA ASP A 652 33.85 12.43 15.12
C ASP A 652 33.87 10.89 15.15
N LEU A 653 33.07 10.27 16.04
CA LEU A 653 32.90 8.82 16.10
C LEU A 653 32.29 8.22 14.82
N LYS A 654 31.64 9.03 13.99
CA LYS A 654 31.06 8.62 12.70
C LYS A 654 31.99 8.79 11.51
N LYS A 655 33.23 9.25 11.71
CA LYS A 655 34.24 9.33 10.65
C LYS A 655 34.79 7.93 10.32
N PRO A 656 35.37 7.72 9.12
CA PRO A 656 36.06 6.48 8.81
C PRO A 656 37.14 6.20 9.86
N LEU A 657 37.11 5.00 10.44
CA LEU A 657 38.02 4.55 11.48
C LEU A 657 39.36 4.15 10.87
N LYS A 658 40.44 4.54 11.54
CA LYS A 658 41.80 4.11 11.24
C LYS A 658 42.49 3.73 12.54
N VAL A 659 42.91 2.47 12.65
CA VAL A 659 43.62 1.99 13.85
C VAL A 659 45.11 1.91 13.56
N ILE A 660 45.92 2.43 14.49
CA ILE A 660 47.38 2.41 14.42
C ILE A 660 47.92 1.76 15.69
N PHE A 661 48.62 0.63 15.52
CA PHE A 661 49.41 0.03 16.59
C PHE A 661 50.76 0.74 16.69
N ASP A 662 51.02 1.34 17.83
CA ASP A 662 52.25 2.10 18.03
C ASP A 662 53.49 1.18 17.93
N GLY A 663 54.38 1.48 16.98
CA GLY A 663 55.59 0.70 16.72
C GLY A 663 55.50 -0.26 15.53
N GLU A 664 54.37 -0.33 14.81
CA GLU A 664 54.16 -1.21 13.65
C GLU A 664 54.00 -0.41 12.34
N GLU A 665 54.70 -0.80 11.27
CA GLU A 665 54.57 -0.20 9.92
C GLU A 665 53.42 -0.83 9.10
N ALA A 666 52.26 -1.02 9.72
CA ALA A 666 51.09 -1.58 9.01
C ALA A 666 50.27 -0.49 8.32
N VAL A 667 49.94 -0.68 7.03
CA VAL A 667 48.98 0.15 6.31
C VAL A 667 47.58 -0.42 6.53
N ASP A 668 46.73 0.33 7.24
CA ASP A 668 45.35 -0.07 7.52
C ASP A 668 44.53 -0.15 6.22
N ALA A 669 44.32 -1.37 5.74
CA ALA A 669 43.41 -1.73 4.66
C ALA A 669 42.20 -2.55 5.18
N GLY A 670 41.83 -2.36 6.47
CA GLY A 670 40.69 -3.03 7.13
C GLY A 670 41.07 -4.22 8.01
N GLY A 671 42.20 -4.89 7.74
CA GLY A 671 42.69 -6.02 8.55
C GLY A 671 43.08 -5.64 9.98
N VAL A 672 43.78 -4.51 10.14
CA VAL A 672 44.22 -3.98 11.45
C VAL A 672 43.02 -3.55 12.30
N THR A 673 42.02 -2.92 11.67
CA THR A 673 40.76 -2.52 12.32
C THR A 673 39.96 -3.75 12.78
N LYS A 674 39.86 -4.81 11.96
CA LYS A 674 39.22 -6.08 12.35
C LYS A 674 39.93 -6.72 13.55
N GLU A 675 41.26 -6.76 13.52
CA GLU A 675 42.08 -7.30 14.61
C GLU A 675 41.85 -6.56 15.93
N PHE A 676 41.83 -5.22 15.88
CA PHE A 676 41.56 -4.38 17.03
C PHE A 676 40.22 -4.71 17.71
N PHE A 677 39.13 -4.85 16.94
CA PHE A 677 37.83 -5.21 17.50
C PHE A 677 37.82 -6.59 18.16
N LEU A 678 38.42 -7.59 17.51
CA LEU A 678 38.47 -8.96 18.03
C LEU A 678 39.26 -9.05 19.34
N LEU A 679 40.43 -8.41 19.41
CA LEU A 679 41.26 -8.41 20.62
C LEU A 679 40.58 -7.65 21.76
N LEU A 680 40.09 -6.44 21.49
CA LEU A 680 39.50 -5.58 22.50
C LEU A 680 38.22 -6.17 23.10
N LEU A 681 37.31 -6.71 22.26
CA LEU A 681 36.07 -7.30 22.76
C LEU A 681 36.31 -8.64 23.47
N LYS A 682 37.29 -9.44 23.03
CA LYS A 682 37.69 -10.64 23.77
C LYS A 682 38.18 -10.31 25.18
N GLU A 683 38.97 -9.25 25.32
CA GLU A 683 39.47 -8.80 26.62
C GLU A 683 38.35 -8.21 27.49
N LEU A 684 37.50 -7.33 26.93
CA LEU A 684 36.42 -6.66 27.67
C LEU A 684 35.29 -7.60 28.12
N MET A 685 35.09 -8.72 27.42
CA MET A 685 34.06 -9.71 27.73
C MET A 685 34.55 -10.80 28.67
N ASP A 686 35.83 -10.78 29.07
CA ASP A 686 36.38 -11.74 30.01
C ASP A 686 35.70 -11.60 31.39
N PRO A 687 35.12 -12.69 31.95
CA PRO A 687 34.50 -12.66 33.27
C PRO A 687 35.39 -12.14 34.40
N VAL A 688 36.72 -12.17 34.24
CA VAL A 688 37.70 -11.64 35.20
C VAL A 688 37.48 -10.14 35.49
N TYR A 689 36.98 -9.37 34.53
CA TYR A 689 36.66 -7.95 34.74
C TYR A 689 35.41 -7.70 35.59
N GLY A 690 34.60 -8.74 35.85
CA GLY A 690 33.41 -8.64 36.70
C GLY A 690 32.27 -7.77 36.15
N MET A 691 32.35 -7.35 34.88
CA MET A 691 31.32 -6.53 34.24
C MET A 691 30.07 -7.34 33.88
N PHE A 692 30.26 -8.61 33.54
CA PHE A 692 29.20 -9.53 33.10
C PHE A 692 29.24 -10.84 33.91
N THR A 693 28.07 -11.38 34.19
CA THR A 693 27.87 -12.70 34.78
C THR A 693 27.73 -13.73 33.68
N HIS A 694 28.51 -14.82 33.77
CA HIS A 694 28.44 -15.96 32.86
C HIS A 694 27.41 -16.98 33.34
N TYR A 695 26.46 -17.31 32.48
CA TYR A 695 25.45 -18.34 32.71
C TYR A 695 25.93 -19.64 32.07
N THR A 696 26.38 -20.58 32.91
CA THR A 696 27.04 -21.82 32.46
C THR A 696 26.11 -22.75 31.66
N GLU A 697 24.80 -22.72 31.91
CA GLU A 697 23.81 -23.54 31.19
C GLU A 697 23.60 -23.08 29.74
N SER A 698 23.58 -21.77 29.50
CA SER A 698 23.31 -21.17 28.19
C SER A 698 24.58 -20.70 27.47
N ASN A 699 25.71 -20.63 28.17
CA ASN A 699 26.97 -20.03 27.72
C ASN A 699 26.80 -18.57 27.28
N LEU A 700 25.91 -17.83 27.95
CA LEU A 700 25.62 -16.42 27.67
C LEU A 700 26.13 -15.52 28.80
N LEU A 701 26.38 -14.27 28.44
CA LEU A 701 26.79 -13.19 29.34
C LEU A 701 25.61 -12.25 29.58
N TRP A 702 25.45 -11.78 30.81
CA TRP A 702 24.50 -10.72 31.16
C TRP A 702 25.12 -9.73 32.13
N PHE A 703 24.62 -8.49 32.17
CA PHE A 703 25.12 -7.46 33.08
C PHE A 703 25.06 -7.94 34.53
N SER A 704 26.14 -7.73 35.28
CA SER A 704 26.18 -8.08 36.69
C SER A 704 25.38 -7.09 37.55
N ASP A 705 24.55 -7.59 38.47
CA ASP A 705 23.76 -6.79 39.43
C ASP A 705 24.67 -5.97 40.38
N LYS A 706 25.90 -6.44 40.61
CA LYS A 706 26.91 -5.74 41.42
C LYS A 706 28.25 -5.72 40.70
N CYS A 707 28.58 -4.57 40.13
CA CYS A 707 29.85 -4.33 39.44
C CYS A 707 30.67 -3.27 40.19
N PHE A 708 31.99 -3.46 40.28
CA PHE A 708 32.93 -2.50 40.86
C PHE A 708 33.57 -1.57 39.81
N VAL A 709 33.21 -1.73 38.54
CA VAL A 709 33.76 -0.99 37.40
C VAL A 709 32.92 0.26 37.14
N GLU A 710 33.59 1.37 36.77
CA GLU A 710 32.93 2.64 36.45
C GLU A 710 31.99 2.54 35.23
N HIS A 711 30.91 3.32 35.23
CA HIS A 711 29.92 3.39 34.13
C HIS A 711 30.53 3.67 32.75
N ASN A 712 31.70 4.34 32.70
CA ASN A 712 32.41 4.66 31.46
C ASN A 712 32.83 3.42 30.65
N TRP A 713 33.08 2.29 31.32
CA TRP A 713 33.47 1.05 30.66
C TRP A 713 32.32 0.42 29.87
N PHE A 714 31.10 0.48 30.43
CA PHE A 714 29.90 0.05 29.70
C PHE A 714 29.63 0.96 28.50
N ASN A 715 29.87 2.27 28.64
CA ASN A 715 29.79 3.20 27.52
C ASN A 715 30.80 2.88 26.42
N LEU A 716 32.04 2.55 26.79
CA LEU A 716 33.09 2.11 25.85
C LEU A 716 32.65 0.87 25.06
N ILE A 717 32.19 -0.18 25.73
CA ILE A 717 31.74 -1.40 25.05
C ILE A 717 30.61 -1.06 24.07
N GLY A 718 29.65 -0.22 24.48
CA GLY A 718 28.60 0.28 23.59
C GLY A 718 29.16 0.95 22.32
N ILE A 719 30.10 1.89 22.49
CA ILE A 719 30.75 2.59 21.36
C ILE A 719 31.48 1.60 20.45
N ILE A 720 32.24 0.66 21.02
CA ILE A 720 32.99 -0.35 20.28
C ILE A 720 32.06 -1.27 19.48
N CYS A 721 30.97 -1.75 20.08
CA CYS A 721 29.95 -2.53 19.37
C CYS A 721 29.33 -1.73 18.22
N GLY A 722 29.04 -0.44 18.44
CA GLY A 722 28.51 0.45 17.39
C GLY A 722 29.51 0.69 16.25
N LEU A 723 30.80 0.89 16.57
CA LEU A 723 31.88 1.05 15.60
C LEU A 723 32.12 -0.22 14.79
N ALA A 724 32.05 -1.40 15.41
CA ALA A 724 32.20 -2.68 14.71
C ALA A 724 31.12 -2.82 13.62
N ILE A 725 29.85 -2.49 13.94
CA ILE A 725 28.74 -2.50 12.98
C ILE A 725 28.96 -1.49 11.85
N TYR A 726 29.32 -0.25 12.18
CA TYR A 726 29.56 0.81 11.19
C TYR A 726 30.69 0.47 10.22
N ASN A 727 31.68 -0.31 10.67
CA ASN A 727 32.80 -0.78 9.86
C ASN A 727 32.56 -2.21 9.29
N SER A 728 31.32 -2.70 9.28
CA SER A 728 30.95 -4.03 8.74
C SER A 728 31.78 -5.19 9.30
N THR A 729 32.19 -5.09 10.57
CA THR A 729 32.95 -6.12 11.27
C THR A 729 32.01 -6.94 12.15
N VAL A 730 31.92 -8.24 11.85
CA VAL A 730 31.18 -9.20 12.68
C VAL A 730 32.00 -9.50 13.93
N VAL A 731 31.35 -9.46 15.10
CA VAL A 731 31.99 -9.79 16.36
C VAL A 731 31.14 -10.75 17.16
N ASP A 732 31.78 -11.77 17.72
CA ASP A 732 31.13 -12.82 18.50
C ASP A 732 30.75 -12.34 19.91
N LEU A 733 29.58 -11.72 20.02
CA LEU A 733 29.03 -11.27 21.28
C LEU A 733 28.10 -12.35 21.87
N HIS A 734 28.47 -12.88 23.03
CA HIS A 734 27.72 -13.91 23.75
C HIS A 734 26.54 -13.34 24.56
N PHE A 735 25.82 -12.36 24.04
CA PHE A 735 24.65 -11.77 24.70
C PHE A 735 23.34 -12.43 24.23
N PRO A 736 22.34 -12.58 25.12
CA PRO A 736 21.00 -13.08 24.76
C PRO A 736 20.24 -12.10 23.85
N LEU A 737 19.21 -12.60 23.15
CA LEU A 737 18.34 -11.81 22.28
C LEU A 737 17.73 -10.58 22.97
N VAL A 738 17.47 -10.67 24.28
CA VAL A 738 16.90 -9.57 25.08
C VAL A 738 17.74 -8.29 25.07
N LEU A 739 19.07 -8.37 24.90
CA LEU A 739 19.90 -7.18 24.78
C LEU A 739 19.45 -6.34 23.57
N TYR A 740 19.27 -7.01 22.43
CA TYR A 740 18.85 -6.40 21.18
C TYR A 740 17.40 -5.94 21.21
N LYS A 741 16.53 -6.67 21.95
CA LYS A 741 15.16 -6.20 22.24
C LYS A 741 15.19 -4.88 23.00
N LYS A 742 16.00 -4.76 24.06
CA LYS A 742 16.13 -3.52 24.83
C LYS A 742 16.67 -2.37 23.97
N LEU A 743 17.67 -2.61 23.12
CA LEU A 743 18.20 -1.58 22.21
C LEU A 743 17.14 -1.04 21.23
N LEU A 744 16.19 -1.88 20.84
CA LEU A 744 15.07 -1.54 19.95
C LEU A 744 13.79 -1.13 20.71
N ASN A 745 13.85 -0.97 22.04
CA ASN A 745 12.70 -0.66 22.90
C ASN A 745 11.56 -1.70 22.83
N VAL A 746 11.89 -2.98 22.64
CA VAL A 746 10.96 -4.11 22.73
C VAL A 746 11.01 -4.71 24.14
N ALA A 747 9.84 -4.97 24.72
CA ALA A 747 9.74 -5.53 26.07
C ALA A 747 10.26 -6.99 26.13
N PRO A 748 11.01 -7.37 27.17
CA PRO A 748 11.40 -8.76 27.41
C PRO A 748 10.19 -9.67 27.64
N THR A 749 10.28 -10.93 27.22
CA THR A 749 9.28 -11.96 27.42
C THR A 749 9.84 -13.11 28.26
N LEU A 750 8.97 -14.03 28.71
CA LEU A 750 9.41 -15.21 29.47
C LEU A 750 10.37 -16.10 28.65
N ASP A 751 10.23 -16.13 27.33
CA ASP A 751 11.14 -16.89 26.46
C ASP A 751 12.56 -16.32 26.46
N ASP A 752 12.72 -15.01 26.67
CA ASP A 752 14.05 -14.40 26.82
C ASP A 752 14.75 -14.88 28.10
N LEU A 753 13.97 -15.11 29.17
CA LEU A 753 14.52 -15.69 30.40
C LEU A 753 14.84 -17.18 30.20
N LYS A 754 14.06 -17.92 29.41
CA LYS A 754 14.39 -19.31 29.06
C LYS A 754 15.69 -19.42 28.25
N GLU A 755 15.99 -18.42 27.41
CA GLU A 755 17.26 -18.32 26.69
C GLU A 755 18.43 -18.04 27.64
N LEU A 756 18.28 -17.04 28.53
CA LEU A 756 19.34 -16.65 29.46
C LEU A 756 19.57 -17.70 30.56
N SER A 757 18.51 -18.11 31.26
CA SER A 757 18.50 -19.07 32.37
C SER A 757 17.38 -20.11 32.16
N PRO A 758 17.67 -21.20 31.43
CA PRO A 758 16.68 -22.22 31.07
C PRO A 758 15.96 -22.83 32.26
N THR A 759 16.64 -22.97 33.41
CA THR A 759 16.06 -23.55 34.63
C THR A 759 15.09 -22.59 35.31
N GLU A 760 15.45 -21.31 35.48
CA GLU A 760 14.56 -20.29 36.05
C GLU A 760 13.34 -20.06 35.14
N GLY A 761 13.56 -19.92 33.83
CA GLY A 761 12.48 -19.71 32.86
C GLY A 761 11.47 -20.86 32.79
N ARG A 762 11.93 -22.12 32.88
CA ARG A 762 11.03 -23.29 32.94
C ARG A 762 10.23 -23.35 34.25
N SER A 763 10.84 -22.96 35.36
CA SER A 763 10.16 -22.94 36.67
C SER A 763 9.02 -21.91 36.71
N LEU A 764 9.24 -20.71 36.15
CA LEU A 764 8.19 -19.68 36.04
C LEU A 764 7.10 -20.07 35.03
N GLN A 765 7.45 -20.77 33.94
CA GLN A 765 6.46 -21.32 33.01
C GLN A 765 5.58 -22.36 33.71
N GLN A 766 6.15 -23.24 34.53
CA GLN A 766 5.40 -24.22 35.32
C GLN A 766 4.42 -23.55 36.30
N LEU A 767 4.79 -22.42 36.91
CA LEU A 767 3.88 -21.64 37.75
C LEU A 767 2.67 -21.09 36.96
N LEU A 768 2.88 -20.64 35.72
CA LEU A 768 1.82 -20.14 34.86
C LEU A 768 0.90 -21.25 34.34
N ASP A 769 1.46 -22.40 34.02
CA ASP A 769 0.75 -23.55 33.44
C ASP A 769 0.11 -24.44 34.51
N TYR A 770 0.31 -24.15 35.81
CA TYR A 770 -0.27 -24.92 36.89
C TYR A 770 -1.80 -24.74 36.97
N ASP A 771 -2.56 -25.83 36.85
CA ASP A 771 -4.03 -25.78 36.82
C ASP A 771 -4.70 -25.89 38.20
N GLY A 772 -3.97 -26.36 39.22
CA GLY A 772 -4.49 -26.53 40.59
C GLY A 772 -4.90 -25.22 41.25
N ASP A 773 -5.82 -25.29 42.21
CA ASP A 773 -6.30 -24.14 43.00
C ASP A 773 -5.41 -23.86 44.22
N ASP A 774 -4.46 -24.74 44.53
CA ASP A 774 -3.52 -24.76 45.65
C ASP A 774 -2.14 -24.18 45.30
N VAL A 775 -2.11 -23.15 44.44
CA VAL A 775 -0.86 -22.47 43.99
C VAL A 775 -0.05 -21.95 45.18
N GLU A 776 -0.71 -21.36 46.16
CA GLU A 776 -0.06 -20.77 47.34
C GLU A 776 0.65 -21.84 48.19
N GLU A 777 -0.02 -22.97 48.42
CA GLU A 777 0.54 -24.09 49.21
C GLU A 777 1.60 -24.87 48.43
N THR A 778 1.42 -25.04 47.12
CA THR A 778 2.33 -25.81 46.26
C THR A 778 3.66 -25.09 46.03
N PHE A 779 3.62 -23.80 45.71
CA PHE A 779 4.82 -23.04 45.35
C PHE A 779 5.39 -22.24 46.51
N CYS A 780 4.58 -21.86 47.51
CA CYS A 780 5.01 -21.11 48.70
C CYS A 780 5.88 -19.88 48.37
N LEU A 781 5.52 -19.13 47.32
CA LEU A 781 6.25 -17.95 46.87
C LEU A 781 5.60 -16.66 47.42
N ASN A 782 6.42 -15.64 47.63
CA ASN A 782 6.00 -14.26 47.85
C ASN A 782 6.66 -13.35 46.81
N PHE A 783 6.30 -12.07 46.76
CA PHE A 783 6.90 -11.10 45.82
C PHE A 783 8.30 -10.61 46.25
N ALA A 784 9.11 -11.51 46.83
CA ALA A 784 10.50 -11.27 47.15
C ALA A 784 11.37 -12.41 46.60
N ILE A 785 12.56 -12.06 46.10
CA ILE A 785 13.52 -13.02 45.55
C ILE A 785 14.81 -12.97 46.34
N THR A 786 15.53 -14.09 46.34
CA THR A 786 16.82 -14.20 47.01
C THR A 786 17.93 -14.23 45.96
N ARG A 787 18.90 -13.32 46.06
CA ARG A 787 20.08 -13.26 45.18
C ARG A 787 21.35 -13.48 45.98
N GLU A 788 22.20 -14.36 45.50
CA GLU A 788 23.53 -14.58 46.07
C GLU A 788 24.56 -13.76 45.29
N ASN A 789 25.18 -12.80 45.97
CA ASN A 789 26.22 -11.95 45.39
C ASN A 789 27.49 -12.06 46.24
N TYR A 790 28.56 -12.62 45.69
CA TYR A 790 29.85 -12.82 46.39
C TYR A 790 29.71 -13.57 47.74
N GLY A 791 28.82 -14.56 47.81
CA GLY A 791 28.55 -15.35 49.02
C GLY A 791 27.67 -14.65 50.07
N LEU A 792 27.15 -13.45 49.77
CA LEU A 792 26.13 -12.77 50.57
C LEU A 792 24.76 -12.96 49.93
N THR A 793 23.83 -13.51 50.71
CA THR A 793 22.44 -13.71 50.33
C THR A 793 21.64 -12.45 50.66
N GLU A 794 21.12 -11.77 49.63
CA GLU A 794 20.25 -10.60 49.78
C GLU A 794 18.83 -10.92 49.33
N VAL A 795 17.86 -10.51 50.14
CA VAL A 795 16.43 -10.55 49.77
C VAL A 795 16.07 -9.23 49.08
N LYS A 796 15.43 -9.34 47.92
CA LYS A 796 14.99 -8.21 47.09
C LYS A 796 13.50 -8.30 46.87
N GLU A 797 12.78 -7.28 47.32
CA GLU A 797 11.35 -7.14 47.04
C GLU A 797 11.13 -6.72 45.58
N LEU A 798 10.28 -7.45 44.85
CA LEU A 798 9.92 -7.18 43.45
C LEU A 798 8.89 -6.04 43.33
N ILE A 799 8.05 -5.90 44.36
CA ILE A 799 7.06 -4.82 44.52
C ILE A 799 7.13 -4.30 45.96
N PRO A 800 6.69 -3.05 46.23
CA PRO A 800 6.72 -2.49 47.58
C PRO A 800 5.97 -3.35 48.60
N GLY A 801 6.66 -3.84 49.64
CA GLY A 801 6.07 -4.72 50.66
C GLY A 801 5.82 -6.16 50.19
N GLY A 802 6.51 -6.58 49.12
CA GLY A 802 6.33 -7.86 48.45
C GLY A 802 6.60 -9.08 49.33
N GLU A 803 7.39 -8.95 50.41
CA GLU A 803 7.60 -10.05 51.37
C GLU A 803 6.29 -10.53 52.03
N ASN A 804 5.31 -9.63 52.16
CA ASN A 804 4.02 -9.91 52.80
C ASN A 804 2.91 -10.31 51.81
N ILE A 805 3.22 -10.39 50.52
CA ILE A 805 2.25 -10.68 49.46
C ILE A 805 2.56 -12.07 48.91
N THR A 806 1.71 -13.05 49.20
CA THR A 806 1.84 -14.41 48.68
C THR A 806 1.40 -14.51 47.23
N VAL A 807 2.02 -15.43 46.49
CA VAL A 807 1.69 -15.67 45.09
C VAL A 807 0.53 -16.68 45.01
N ASP A 808 -0.57 -16.26 44.39
CA ASP A 808 -1.79 -17.03 44.20
C ASP A 808 -2.16 -17.16 42.70
N LYS A 809 -3.28 -17.81 42.41
CA LYS A 809 -3.77 -18.05 41.05
C LYS A 809 -4.09 -16.76 40.27
N ASN A 810 -4.46 -15.68 40.96
CA ASN A 810 -4.86 -14.41 40.36
C ASN A 810 -3.65 -13.51 40.08
N ASN A 811 -2.63 -13.52 40.95
CA ASN A 811 -1.48 -12.62 40.88
C ASN A 811 -0.20 -13.27 40.30
N ARG A 812 -0.18 -14.58 40.02
CA ARG A 812 0.99 -15.30 39.44
C ARG A 812 1.54 -14.67 38.15
N LYS A 813 0.68 -14.08 37.31
CA LYS A 813 1.11 -13.37 36.10
C LYS A 813 1.89 -12.10 36.45
N GLU A 814 1.39 -11.34 37.42
CA GLU A 814 2.04 -10.13 37.92
C GLU A 814 3.38 -10.47 38.60
N PHE A 815 3.47 -11.59 39.30
CA PHE A 815 4.73 -12.08 39.87
C PHE A 815 5.77 -12.36 38.78
N VAL A 816 5.41 -13.09 37.73
CA VAL A 816 6.32 -13.38 36.61
C VAL A 816 6.75 -12.10 35.89
N GLU A 817 5.82 -11.17 35.63
CA GLU A 817 6.14 -9.87 35.03
C GLU A 817 7.08 -9.03 35.92
N ALA A 818 6.86 -9.02 37.23
CA ALA A 818 7.72 -8.31 38.18
C ALA A 818 9.12 -8.95 38.25
N TYR A 819 9.21 -10.28 38.19
CA TYR A 819 10.49 -11.01 38.13
C TYR A 819 11.27 -10.65 36.86
N LEU A 820 10.61 -10.69 35.69
CA LEU A 820 11.23 -10.33 34.41
C LEU A 820 11.68 -8.86 34.40
N ARG A 821 10.86 -7.95 34.95
CA ARG A 821 11.22 -6.53 35.09
C ARG A 821 12.46 -6.37 35.95
N TYR A 822 12.54 -7.07 37.08
CA TYR A 822 13.71 -7.02 37.93
C TYR A 822 14.98 -7.45 37.18
N VAL A 823 14.99 -8.65 36.61
CA VAL A 823 16.18 -9.26 35.98
C VAL A 823 16.70 -8.45 34.79
N PHE A 824 15.79 -7.96 33.95
CA PHE A 824 16.17 -7.30 32.70
C PHE A 824 16.17 -5.79 32.75
N THR A 825 15.58 -5.16 33.78
CA THR A 825 15.42 -3.71 33.86
C THR A 825 15.92 -3.16 35.18
N ASP A 826 15.35 -3.57 36.31
CA ASP A 826 15.61 -2.88 37.59
C ASP A 826 17.05 -3.14 38.09
N SER A 827 17.55 -4.38 37.99
CA SER A 827 18.90 -4.76 38.46
C SER A 827 20.04 -4.19 37.61
N VAL A 828 19.78 -3.86 36.35
CA VAL A 828 20.83 -3.49 35.36
C VAL A 828 20.63 -2.11 34.75
N SER A 829 19.68 -1.31 35.27
CA SER A 829 19.20 -0.09 34.62
C SER A 829 20.32 0.91 34.30
N GLU A 830 21.16 1.23 35.29
CA GLU A 830 22.27 2.20 35.11
C GLU A 830 23.35 1.68 34.15
N LEU A 831 23.74 0.41 34.30
CA LEU A 831 24.78 -0.22 33.48
C LEU A 831 24.34 -0.34 32.02
N TYR A 832 23.10 -0.79 31.82
CA TYR A 832 22.48 -0.87 30.51
C TYR A 832 22.34 0.52 29.88
N SER A 833 21.92 1.55 30.64
CA SER A 833 21.81 2.91 30.13
C SER A 833 23.14 3.47 29.64
N ALA A 834 24.24 3.19 30.34
CA ALA A 834 25.58 3.57 29.91
C ALA A 834 25.99 2.86 28.61
N PHE A 835 25.75 1.54 28.53
CA PHE A 835 25.98 0.75 27.32
C PHE A 835 25.15 1.23 26.13
N SER A 836 23.83 1.38 26.30
CA SER A 836 22.92 1.80 25.24
C SER A 836 23.24 3.20 24.75
N SER A 837 23.63 4.11 25.64
CA SER A 837 24.07 5.46 25.26
C SER A 837 25.31 5.41 24.38
N GLY A 838 26.31 4.58 24.72
CA GLY A 838 27.52 4.42 23.91
C GLY A 838 27.23 3.83 22.54
N PHE A 839 26.38 2.81 22.49
CA PHE A 839 25.96 2.16 21.25
C PHE A 839 25.25 3.13 20.30
N LEU A 840 24.25 3.86 20.81
CA LEU A 840 23.41 4.76 20.02
C LEU A 840 24.12 6.04 19.56
N LYS A 841 25.27 6.41 20.15
CA LYS A 841 26.11 7.51 19.67
C LYS A 841 26.65 7.22 18.26
N VAL A 842 27.09 5.99 18.05
CA VAL A 842 27.69 5.54 16.78
C VAL A 842 26.61 4.94 15.90
N CYS A 843 26.04 3.82 16.33
CA CYS A 843 24.98 3.11 15.63
C CYS A 843 23.63 3.57 16.18
N GLY A 844 23.13 4.69 15.66
CA GLY A 844 21.88 5.30 16.09
C GLY A 844 20.99 5.73 14.92
N GLY A 845 19.82 6.27 15.24
CA GLY A 845 18.91 6.87 14.25
C GLY A 845 17.75 5.97 13.82
N LYS A 846 17.01 6.44 12.81
CA LYS A 846 15.75 5.80 12.37
C LYS A 846 15.98 4.45 11.72
N ILE A 847 17.16 4.21 11.15
CA ILE A 847 17.50 2.95 10.45
C ILE A 847 17.42 1.74 11.40
N LEU A 848 17.87 1.89 12.66
CA LEU A 848 17.81 0.79 13.63
C LEU A 848 16.38 0.37 13.97
N SER A 849 15.44 1.31 14.00
CA SER A 849 14.02 1.00 14.25
C SER A 849 13.36 0.15 13.16
N LEU A 850 14.05 -0.08 12.04
CA LEU A 850 13.57 -0.93 10.94
C LEU A 850 13.91 -2.42 11.14
N PHE A 851 14.84 -2.74 12.04
CA PHE A 851 15.28 -4.11 12.32
C PHE A 851 14.41 -4.78 13.38
N GLN A 852 14.28 -6.10 13.28
CA GLN A 852 13.86 -6.96 14.39
C GLN A 852 15.06 -7.28 15.29
N PRO A 853 14.80 -7.62 16.57
CA PRO A 853 15.86 -8.00 17.50
C PRO A 853 16.75 -9.15 17.00
N SER A 854 16.16 -10.17 16.36
CA SER A 854 16.90 -11.31 15.81
C SER A 854 17.75 -10.94 14.59
N GLU A 855 17.27 -10.00 13.77
CA GLU A 855 18.03 -9.48 12.62
C GLU A 855 19.20 -8.63 13.09
N LEU A 856 18.98 -7.77 14.10
CA LEU A 856 20.05 -6.96 14.69
C LEU A 856 21.12 -7.86 15.32
N MET A 857 20.72 -8.89 16.08
CA MET A 857 21.64 -9.88 16.62
C MET A 857 22.43 -10.58 15.51
N ALA A 858 21.76 -11.10 14.48
CA ALA A 858 22.40 -11.81 13.37
C ALA A 858 23.37 -10.92 12.57
N MET A 859 23.15 -9.61 12.56
CA MET A 859 24.06 -8.66 11.92
C MET A 859 25.31 -8.41 12.76
N VAL A 860 25.16 -8.29 14.09
CA VAL A 860 26.30 -8.06 15.00
C VAL A 860 27.15 -9.33 15.16
N VAL A 861 26.48 -10.45 15.44
CA VAL A 861 27.09 -11.74 15.79
C VAL A 861 27.39 -12.58 14.55
N GLY A 862 26.68 -12.36 13.45
CA GLY A 862 26.73 -13.21 12.27
C GLY A 862 25.68 -14.32 12.30
N ASN A 863 25.66 -15.14 11.24
CA ASN A 863 24.69 -16.22 11.06
C ASN A 863 25.35 -17.62 11.07
N ASN A 864 24.50 -18.65 11.15
CA ASN A 864 24.89 -20.07 11.19
C ASN A 864 24.48 -20.85 9.93
N ASN A 865 24.20 -20.17 8.81
CA ASN A 865 23.73 -20.81 7.60
C ASN A 865 24.90 -21.12 6.66
N TYR A 866 25.57 -22.25 6.89
CA TYR A 866 26.81 -22.59 6.21
C TYR A 866 26.59 -23.17 4.80
N ASN A 867 27.11 -22.51 3.76
CA ASN A 867 27.16 -23.03 2.38
C ASN A 867 28.62 -23.25 1.94
N TRP A 868 29.18 -24.39 2.32
CA TRP A 868 30.60 -24.70 2.11
C TRP A 868 31.03 -24.77 0.65
N GLU A 869 30.12 -25.10 -0.28
CA GLU A 869 30.40 -25.11 -1.72
C GLU A 869 30.62 -23.69 -2.27
N GLU A 870 29.90 -22.71 -1.72
CA GLU A 870 30.02 -21.31 -2.11
C GLU A 870 31.30 -20.68 -1.57
N MET A 871 31.75 -21.12 -0.39
CA MET A 871 33.06 -20.76 0.15
C MET A 871 34.20 -21.25 -0.76
N GLU A 872 34.11 -22.47 -1.29
CA GLU A 872 35.10 -23.00 -2.24
C GLU A 872 35.14 -22.21 -3.56
N LYS A 873 33.96 -21.86 -4.10
CA LYS A 873 33.85 -21.08 -5.34
C LYS A 873 34.47 -19.68 -5.21
N ASN A 874 34.37 -19.06 -4.04
CA ASN A 874 34.87 -17.70 -3.78
C ASN A 874 36.32 -17.64 -3.25
N ALA A 875 36.97 -18.78 -3.06
CA ALA A 875 38.33 -18.85 -2.57
C ALA A 875 39.34 -18.26 -3.57
N VAL A 876 40.23 -17.41 -3.08
CA VAL A 876 41.30 -16.79 -3.86
C VAL A 876 42.61 -17.49 -3.57
N TYR A 877 43.38 -17.81 -4.60
CA TYR A 877 44.66 -18.51 -4.47
C TYR A 877 45.81 -17.55 -4.78
N LYS A 878 46.85 -17.55 -3.94
CA LYS A 878 48.05 -16.71 -4.10
C LYS A 878 49.33 -17.55 -4.11
N GLY A 879 50.37 -17.00 -4.72
CA GLY A 879 51.67 -17.68 -4.88
C GLY A 879 51.61 -18.69 -6.02
N GLU A 880 52.00 -19.95 -5.73
CA GLU A 880 52.01 -21.03 -6.72
C GLU A 880 50.71 -21.84 -6.76
N TYR A 881 49.76 -21.54 -5.88
CA TYR A 881 48.48 -22.24 -5.83
C TYR A 881 47.46 -21.67 -6.82
N THR A 882 46.72 -22.59 -7.43
CA THR A 882 45.56 -22.34 -8.28
C THR A 882 44.46 -23.32 -7.89
N ALA A 883 43.22 -23.06 -8.31
CA ALA A 883 42.09 -23.95 -8.05
C ALA A 883 42.30 -25.40 -8.56
N THR A 884 43.21 -25.61 -9.52
CA THR A 884 43.52 -26.92 -10.08
C THR A 884 44.76 -27.58 -9.45
N HIS A 885 45.46 -26.90 -8.55
CA HIS A 885 46.68 -27.42 -7.94
C HIS A 885 46.39 -28.68 -7.09
N PRO A 886 47.21 -29.75 -7.16
CA PRO A 886 46.95 -31.01 -6.44
C PRO A 886 46.72 -30.84 -4.94
N THR A 887 47.56 -30.05 -4.25
CA THR A 887 47.41 -29.77 -2.81
C THR A 887 46.11 -29.03 -2.47
N VAL A 888 45.63 -28.15 -3.35
CA VAL A 888 44.38 -27.40 -3.16
C VAL A 888 43.16 -28.32 -3.33
N ARG A 889 43.18 -29.20 -4.33
CA ARG A 889 42.13 -30.22 -4.50
C ARG A 889 42.07 -31.17 -3.30
N MET A 890 43.23 -31.66 -2.85
CA MET A 890 43.30 -32.49 -1.65
C MET A 890 42.77 -31.76 -0.41
N PHE A 891 43.05 -30.46 -0.28
CA PHE A 891 42.50 -29.64 0.80
C PHE A 891 40.97 -29.62 0.78
N TRP A 892 40.34 -29.28 -0.35
CA TRP A 892 38.88 -29.20 -0.45
C TRP A 892 38.21 -30.55 -0.28
N GLU A 893 38.79 -31.63 -0.80
CA GLU A 893 38.29 -32.98 -0.55
C GLU A 893 38.31 -33.32 0.95
N VAL A 894 39.43 -33.05 1.64
CA VAL A 894 39.56 -33.29 3.08
C VAL A 894 38.59 -32.42 3.87
N PHE A 895 38.44 -31.15 3.47
CA PHE A 895 37.54 -30.21 4.12
C PHE A 895 36.08 -30.66 3.99
N HIS A 896 35.63 -31.06 2.80
CA HIS A 896 34.25 -31.51 2.59
C HIS A 896 33.92 -32.81 3.33
N GLU A 897 34.91 -33.69 3.53
CA GLU A 897 34.80 -34.91 4.34
C GLU A 897 34.68 -34.64 5.86
N PHE A 898 35.01 -33.44 6.34
CA PHE A 898 34.88 -33.13 7.77
C PHE A 898 33.41 -33.06 8.25
N PRO A 899 33.13 -33.49 9.50
CA PRO A 899 31.84 -33.22 10.14
C PRO A 899 31.64 -31.72 10.37
N LEU A 900 30.38 -31.31 10.57
CA LEU A 900 30.00 -29.90 10.71
C LEU A 900 30.78 -29.20 11.83
N GLU A 901 31.01 -29.88 12.95
CA GLU A 901 31.73 -29.40 14.11
C GLU A 901 33.18 -29.04 13.76
N LYS A 902 33.87 -29.89 12.98
CA LYS A 902 35.24 -29.61 12.52
C LYS A 902 35.29 -28.50 11.48
N LYS A 903 34.26 -28.38 10.63
CA LYS A 903 34.14 -27.26 9.68
C LYS A 903 33.95 -25.92 10.40
N LYS A 904 33.15 -25.90 11.48
CA LYS A 904 33.00 -24.74 12.37
C LYS A 904 34.31 -24.38 13.08
N GLN A 905 35.01 -25.37 13.63
CA GLN A 905 36.33 -25.16 14.24
C GLN A 905 37.36 -24.63 13.22
N PHE A 906 37.33 -25.12 11.97
CA PHE A 906 38.18 -24.58 10.91
C PHE A 906 37.85 -23.12 10.59
N LEU A 907 36.56 -22.77 10.55
CA LEU A 907 36.12 -21.39 10.34
C LEU A 907 36.58 -20.49 11.48
N LEU A 908 36.49 -20.96 12.72
CA LEU A 908 37.01 -20.27 13.90
C LEU A 908 38.54 -20.09 13.81
N PHE A 909 39.27 -21.13 13.43
CA PHE A 909 40.70 -21.10 13.19
C PHE A 909 41.10 -20.08 12.10
N LEU A 910 40.33 -20.00 11.02
CA LEU A 910 40.66 -19.14 9.87
C LEU A 910 40.21 -17.69 10.04
N THR A 911 39.08 -17.43 10.71
CA THR A 911 38.41 -16.12 10.68
C THR A 911 38.31 -15.46 12.05
N GLY A 912 38.55 -16.22 13.13
CA GLY A 912 38.35 -15.78 14.51
C GLY A 912 36.93 -15.94 15.04
N SER A 913 35.99 -16.46 14.22
CA SER A 913 34.61 -16.76 14.63
C SER A 913 34.09 -18.02 13.93
N ASP A 914 33.18 -18.75 14.57
CA ASP A 914 32.43 -19.84 13.91
C ASP A 914 31.17 -19.33 13.18
N ARG A 915 30.93 -18.01 13.18
CA ARG A 915 29.81 -17.32 12.54
C ARG A 915 30.23 -16.73 11.21
N ILE A 916 29.31 -16.66 10.25
CA ILE A 916 29.55 -16.01 8.96
C ILE A 916 28.81 -14.68 8.87
N PRO A 917 29.27 -13.74 8.02
CA PRO A 917 28.54 -12.50 7.78
C PRO A 917 27.13 -12.75 7.24
N ILE A 918 26.25 -11.78 7.43
CA ILE A 918 24.83 -11.92 7.10
C ILE A 918 24.55 -12.09 5.61
N HIS A 919 25.46 -11.63 4.75
CA HIS A 919 25.45 -11.87 3.30
C HIS A 919 25.80 -13.32 2.92
N GLY A 920 26.02 -14.20 3.90
CA GLY A 920 26.35 -15.59 3.70
C GLY A 920 27.82 -15.81 3.34
N MET A 921 28.15 -17.05 2.97
CA MET A 921 29.52 -17.47 2.67
C MET A 921 30.10 -16.82 1.40
N GLU A 922 29.25 -16.27 0.52
CA GLU A 922 29.71 -15.53 -0.67
C GLU A 922 30.58 -14.33 -0.31
N SER A 923 30.21 -13.63 0.77
CA SER A 923 30.96 -12.46 1.26
C SER A 923 32.29 -12.84 1.94
N LEU A 924 32.44 -14.10 2.38
CA LEU A 924 33.64 -14.58 3.04
C LEU A 924 34.69 -14.99 2.00
N ARG A 925 35.58 -14.06 1.68
CA ARG A 925 36.72 -14.36 0.79
C ARG A 925 37.86 -14.96 1.61
N ILE A 926 38.10 -16.26 1.42
CA ILE A 926 39.27 -16.93 1.96
C ILE A 926 40.43 -16.83 0.97
N VAL A 927 41.64 -16.63 1.48
CA VAL A 927 42.85 -16.58 0.66
C VAL A 927 43.74 -17.76 1.02
N ILE A 928 44.03 -18.66 0.08
CA ILE A 928 44.95 -19.78 0.30
C ILE A 928 46.28 -19.47 -0.38
N GLN A 929 47.34 -19.40 0.42
CA GLN A 929 48.68 -19.04 -0.04
C GLN A 929 49.65 -20.20 0.13
N SER A 930 50.50 -20.42 -0.87
CA SER A 930 51.58 -21.40 -0.78
C SER A 930 52.74 -20.89 0.06
N THR A 931 53.18 -21.65 1.05
CA THR A 931 54.39 -21.36 1.83
C THR A 931 55.56 -22.22 1.34
N SER A 932 56.79 -21.67 1.41
CA SER A 932 58.05 -22.39 1.15
C SER A 932 58.49 -23.31 2.30
N ALA A 933 57.66 -23.46 3.34
CA ALA A 933 57.92 -24.30 4.50
C ALA A 933 57.85 -25.79 4.16
N GLU A 934 58.62 -26.60 4.88
CA GLU A 934 58.64 -28.07 4.74
C GLU A 934 57.30 -28.69 5.12
N GLU A 935 57.01 -29.90 4.62
CA GLU A 935 55.73 -30.61 4.83
C GLU A 935 55.43 -30.96 6.30
N HIS A 936 56.39 -30.76 7.19
CA HIS A 936 56.30 -31.05 8.61
C HIS A 936 55.53 -29.95 9.37
N TYR A 937 55.48 -28.74 8.82
CA TYR A 937 54.82 -27.59 9.42
C TYR A 937 53.28 -27.70 9.30
N LEU A 938 52.60 -27.16 10.30
CA LEU A 938 51.15 -27.01 10.31
C LEU A 938 50.73 -25.87 9.37
N PRO A 939 49.53 -25.92 8.78
CA PRO A 939 48.97 -24.75 8.14
C PRO A 939 48.75 -23.64 9.18
N VAL A 940 48.99 -22.40 8.80
CA VAL A 940 48.89 -21.22 9.68
C VAL A 940 47.81 -20.30 9.13
N ALA A 941 46.92 -19.83 10.00
CA ALA A 941 45.88 -18.88 9.65
C ALA A 941 46.19 -17.48 10.17
N HIS A 942 45.97 -16.48 9.32
CA HIS A 942 45.98 -15.07 9.67
C HIS A 942 44.54 -14.56 9.65
N THR A 943 43.90 -14.59 10.82
CA THR A 943 42.46 -14.32 11.00
C THR A 943 42.03 -12.92 10.55
N CYS A 944 42.94 -11.95 10.60
CA CYS A 944 42.72 -10.56 10.16
C CYS A 944 42.48 -10.46 8.65
N TYR A 945 43.06 -11.38 7.86
CA TYR A 945 42.98 -11.39 6.39
C TYR A 945 42.23 -12.60 5.83
N ASN A 946 41.66 -13.45 6.69
CA ASN A 946 41.10 -14.76 6.32
C ASN A 946 42.06 -15.56 5.43
N LEU A 947 43.37 -15.49 5.74
CA LEU A 947 44.43 -16.05 4.92
C LEU A 947 44.96 -17.34 5.55
N LEU A 948 45.01 -18.40 4.76
CA LEU A 948 45.57 -19.69 5.12
C LEU A 948 46.90 -19.90 4.40
N ASP A 949 47.99 -19.84 5.15
CA ASP A 949 49.31 -20.24 4.70
C ASP A 949 49.40 -21.77 4.79
N MET A 950 49.50 -22.40 3.62
CA MET A 950 49.50 -23.86 3.51
C MET A 950 50.81 -24.35 2.86
N PRO A 951 51.56 -25.25 3.53
CA PRO A 951 52.68 -25.96 2.94
C PRO A 951 52.25 -26.92 1.82
N ARG A 952 53.19 -27.27 0.94
CA ARG A 952 52.97 -28.26 -0.13
C ARG A 952 52.96 -29.67 0.44
N TYR A 953 51.77 -30.21 0.70
CA TYR A 953 51.63 -31.61 1.11
C TYR A 953 51.60 -32.56 -0.09
N GLN A 954 52.34 -33.67 -0.01
CA GLN A 954 52.40 -34.72 -1.04
C GLN A 954 51.19 -35.65 -1.05
N THR A 955 50.59 -35.95 0.11
CA THR A 955 49.46 -36.89 0.22
C THR A 955 48.29 -36.32 1.00
N LYS A 956 47.08 -36.84 0.69
CA LYS A 956 45.82 -36.46 1.33
C LYS A 956 45.80 -36.78 2.82
N GLU A 957 46.42 -37.89 3.23
CA GLU A 957 46.48 -38.34 4.62
C GLU A 957 47.33 -37.42 5.50
N ILE A 958 48.47 -36.94 4.97
CA ILE A 958 49.32 -35.97 5.67
C ILE A 958 48.57 -34.66 5.83
N LEU A 959 47.95 -34.16 4.77
CA LEU A 959 47.14 -32.94 4.81
C LEU A 959 46.01 -33.07 5.82
N ARG A 960 45.23 -34.16 5.80
CA ARG A 960 44.15 -34.40 6.76
C ARG A 960 44.63 -34.40 8.19
N ARG A 961 45.75 -35.08 8.49
CA ARG A 961 46.31 -35.13 9.85
C ARG A 961 46.77 -33.76 10.31
N ARG A 962 47.47 -33.01 9.46
CA ARG A 962 48.02 -31.69 9.79
C ARG A 962 46.94 -30.62 9.91
N LEU A 963 45.97 -30.61 9.00
CA LEU A 963 44.83 -29.72 9.08
C LEU A 963 43.99 -29.98 10.33
N THR A 964 43.75 -31.25 10.66
CA THR A 964 43.05 -31.63 11.89
C THR A 964 43.81 -31.15 13.13
N GLN A 965 45.13 -31.36 13.18
CA GLN A 965 45.98 -30.89 14.29
C GLN A 965 45.95 -29.37 14.44
N ALA A 966 46.01 -28.62 13.34
CA ALA A 966 45.95 -27.17 13.37
C ALA A 966 44.60 -26.65 13.88
N VAL A 967 43.51 -27.27 13.44
CA VAL A 967 42.14 -26.89 13.84
C VAL A 967 41.83 -27.28 15.30
N GLU A 968 42.43 -28.33 15.84
CA GLU A 968 42.21 -28.78 17.23
C GLU A 968 43.13 -28.06 18.25
N GLN A 969 44.21 -27.40 17.81
CA GLN A 969 45.21 -26.76 18.68
C GLN A 969 45.27 -25.23 18.56
N TYR A 970 44.17 -24.59 18.12
CA TYR A 970 44.15 -23.15 17.82
C TYR A 970 44.23 -22.22 19.05
N GLU A 971 43.93 -22.70 20.26
CA GLU A 971 43.94 -21.87 21.49
C GLU A 971 45.35 -21.48 21.98
N GLY A 972 46.42 -21.99 21.35
CA GLY A 972 47.79 -21.92 21.86
C GLY A 972 48.78 -21.03 21.12
N PHE A 973 48.39 -20.25 20.11
CA PHE A 973 49.33 -19.40 19.37
C PHE A 973 49.06 -17.91 19.61
N SER A 974 49.50 -17.43 20.77
CA SER A 974 50.07 -16.08 20.84
C SER A 974 51.21 -16.01 19.81
N LEU A 975 50.99 -15.22 18.76
CA LEU A 975 52.04 -14.85 17.79
C LEU A 975 53.23 -14.26 18.58
N VAL A 976 54.41 -14.83 18.34
CA VAL A 976 55.70 -14.25 18.73
C VAL A 976 55.97 -13.04 17.86
#